data_AF-A0A3C1T6R8-F1
#
_entry.id   AF-A0A3C1T6R8-F1
#
_cell.length_a   1.000
_cell.length_b   1.000
_cell.length_c   1.000
_cell.angle_alpha   90.00
_cell.angle_beta   90.00
_cell.angle_gamma   90.00
#
_symmetry.space_group_name_H-M   'P 1'
#
loop_
_entity.id
_entity.type
_entity.pdbx_description
1 polymer ?
#
loop_
_entity_poly.entity_id
_entity_poly.type
_entity_poly.pdbx_seq_one_letter_code
_entity_poly.pdbx_strand_id
1 'polypeptide(L)'
;MYPAILFLSALVSVKSASAQIEFVQNKGQWDSRVVYRGDFSSGSFFLENQGFTVLLHNVADLKNVSDQLHGHNPNLATSGQPVTLRSHAYKVKFLGTSSFASAQIVPDKIQSYQNNYFIGNDESKWATGCQLSQAVTYKNIYPNIDVRYYSDGDHLKYDIIVHPGGNVNNIALQYAGVDKVQVKNKELVINTSVGDVKELYPYSYQVLETGRQTVDCKYVVKDNVVRFKVDDYDPKTTIVIDPRLIFSTFTGSSQDNWGYTATPAPDGSFYAGGIAFGVGYPVTAGSFQTTFGGGVNEDNTGPYDIAIIKYSANGSNRLYATYLGGTSNEQPHSMVCDQQGNLIVAGRSTSPNFPKTIPQIGVGGGYDIIVTKINAAGTAIIGSVKMGGIEDDGVNIRGKYVPPEGADATRRNYGDDARSEVIVDAANNIYLASSTRSSNFPVSTGAIQATFGGGRQDGVIIKFTPTLSSVLFSTFFGGSGDDACFVLSQNPVSGNIYVAGGTTSSDLPGDKTGVLQGTFQGAVDGFVTQIINDGSAIVKTTYQGTTGNDLVYGIQFDRKGFPYIMGTTTGNWTVTPSTIFNNPGGKQFISKLQPDLSAYVYSTVFGTNSSVPNLSPVAFLVDRCENVYVSGWGGGINNLKQFPSAGTSGLPEVSPLTNIPAADGADFYFFVLEKNGQSQLFGTHFGQNGSVGDHVDGGTSRFDANGVIYQGICANCGGAPSTPGSCPNAFPTTTGVWGPVDASSNCNEAALKIEFNIGPVVCDVLAGPNTNGCAPLTVNFTNLSTNGLTYVWDFGDGSPISGVFSPSHTFTAA
;
A
#
# COMPACT_ATOMS: atom_id res chain seq x y z
N MET A 1 42.89 -36.23 -38.42
CA MET A 1 41.53 -36.25 -37.83
C MET A 1 41.53 -35.11 -36.81
N TYR A 2 40.96 -33.96 -37.17
CA TYR A 2 41.23 -32.66 -36.55
C TYR A 2 40.50 -32.47 -35.20
N PRO A 3 41.14 -31.85 -34.18
CA PRO A 3 40.47 -31.45 -32.95
C PRO A 3 39.76 -30.10 -33.16
N ALA A 4 38.49 -30.03 -32.76
CA ALA A 4 37.71 -28.79 -32.80
C ALA A 4 37.95 -27.96 -31.53
N ILE A 5 38.23 -26.69 -31.77
CA ILE A 5 38.56 -25.63 -30.81
C ILE A 5 37.31 -25.24 -30.01
N LEU A 6 37.42 -25.23 -28.68
CA LEU A 6 36.45 -24.62 -27.76
C LEU A 6 36.43 -23.09 -27.98
N PHE A 7 35.29 -22.53 -28.35
CA PHE A 7 34.99 -21.11 -28.15
C PHE A 7 34.15 -20.97 -26.88
N LEU A 8 34.75 -20.36 -25.86
CA LEU A 8 34.08 -19.96 -24.63
C LEU A 8 33.35 -18.62 -24.91
N SER A 9 32.05 -18.67 -25.22
CA SER A 9 31.22 -17.46 -25.23
C SER A 9 30.64 -17.24 -23.84
N ALA A 10 31.33 -16.41 -23.05
CA ALA A 10 30.78 -15.84 -21.83
C ALA A 10 29.66 -14.85 -22.21
N LEU A 11 28.42 -15.33 -22.28
CA LEU A 11 27.22 -14.49 -22.28
C LEU A 11 27.00 -13.98 -20.85
N VAL A 12 27.62 -12.84 -20.53
CA VAL A 12 27.18 -12.02 -19.40
C VAL A 12 25.83 -11.43 -19.78
N SER A 13 24.75 -12.01 -19.28
CA SER A 13 23.44 -11.36 -19.33
C SER A 13 23.43 -10.22 -18.32
N VAL A 14 23.61 -8.99 -18.81
CA VAL A 14 23.30 -7.81 -18.03
C VAL A 14 21.78 -7.76 -17.90
N LYS A 15 21.28 -8.18 -16.73
CA LYS A 15 19.90 -7.94 -16.29
C LYS A 15 19.62 -6.44 -16.33
N SER A 16 18.73 -5.96 -17.20
CA SER A 16 18.18 -4.60 -17.06
C SER A 16 17.05 -4.63 -16.02
N ALA A 17 17.42 -4.67 -14.73
CA ALA A 17 16.55 -4.10 -13.72
C ALA A 17 16.53 -2.59 -13.98
N SER A 18 15.36 -1.98 -14.21
CA SER A 18 15.28 -0.52 -14.28
C SER A 18 15.60 0.02 -12.89
N ALA A 19 16.83 0.51 -12.73
CA ALA A 19 17.39 0.97 -11.48
C ALA A 19 16.75 2.30 -11.05
N GLN A 20 16.52 2.43 -9.74
CA GLN A 20 16.31 3.72 -9.08
C GLN A 20 17.39 4.72 -9.56
N ILE A 21 17.05 5.98 -9.86
CA ILE A 21 18.07 6.97 -10.26
C ILE A 21 19.11 7.09 -9.13
N GLU A 22 20.35 6.73 -9.43
CA GLU A 22 21.48 6.92 -8.54
C GLU A 22 22.25 8.17 -8.96
N PHE A 23 22.47 9.07 -8.01
CA PHE A 23 23.30 10.25 -8.22
C PHE A 23 24.77 9.85 -8.09
N VAL A 24 25.45 9.76 -9.23
CA VAL A 24 26.87 9.48 -9.30
C VAL A 24 27.65 10.78 -9.15
N GLN A 25 28.57 10.81 -8.19
CA GLN A 25 29.46 11.95 -7.97
C GLN A 25 30.35 12.22 -9.19
N ASN A 26 30.43 13.48 -9.62
CA ASN A 26 31.41 13.91 -10.60
C ASN A 26 32.78 14.14 -9.95
N LYS A 27 33.78 13.35 -10.36
CA LYS A 27 35.20 13.46 -9.99
C LYS A 27 36.07 13.95 -11.15
N GLY A 28 35.46 14.42 -12.25
CA GLY A 28 36.14 14.90 -13.45
C GLY A 28 35.80 14.12 -14.73
N GLN A 29 34.98 13.06 -14.62
CA GLN A 29 34.57 12.25 -15.77
C GLN A 29 33.54 12.95 -16.68
N TRP A 30 32.87 13.99 -16.19
CA TRP A 30 31.93 14.81 -16.96
C TRP A 30 32.28 16.30 -16.87
N ASP A 31 31.55 17.11 -17.63
CA ASP A 31 31.67 18.57 -17.64
C ASP A 31 31.74 19.15 -16.22
N SER A 32 32.66 20.09 -15.98
CA SER A 32 32.96 20.63 -14.66
C SER A 32 31.79 21.40 -14.02
N ARG A 33 30.73 21.69 -14.77
CA ARG A 33 29.49 22.29 -14.25
C ARG A 33 28.62 21.28 -13.49
N VAL A 34 28.78 19.99 -13.77
CA VAL A 34 28.03 18.90 -13.16
C VAL A 34 28.65 18.51 -11.82
N VAL A 35 27.85 18.42 -10.78
CA VAL A 35 28.25 17.92 -9.45
C VAL A 35 27.86 16.45 -9.30
N TYR A 36 26.62 16.12 -9.67
CA TYR A 36 26.11 14.75 -9.72
C TYR A 36 25.36 14.52 -11.02
N ARG A 37 25.41 13.30 -11.53
CA ARG A 37 24.59 12.85 -12.66
C ARG A 37 23.73 11.68 -12.23
N GLY A 38 22.46 11.72 -12.59
CA GLY A 38 21.55 10.58 -12.52
C GLY A 38 21.04 10.25 -13.92
N ASP A 39 20.97 8.97 -14.26
CA ASP A 39 20.44 8.51 -15.55
C ASP A 39 19.05 7.89 -15.37
N PHE A 40 18.18 8.09 -16.34
CA PHE A 40 16.85 7.49 -16.42
C PHE A 40 16.59 6.92 -17.82
N SER A 41 15.48 6.18 -17.97
CA SER A 41 15.16 5.37 -19.14
C SER A 41 15.22 6.12 -20.48
N SER A 42 14.89 7.42 -20.47
CA SER A 42 14.79 8.27 -21.66
C SER A 42 15.68 9.50 -21.59
N GLY A 43 16.69 9.52 -20.73
CA GLY A 43 17.53 10.70 -20.57
C GLY A 43 18.44 10.72 -19.34
N SER A 44 18.88 11.92 -18.97
CA SER A 44 19.77 12.15 -17.83
C SER A 44 19.44 13.44 -17.11
N PHE A 45 19.65 13.46 -15.80
CA PHE A 45 19.69 14.66 -14.97
C PHE A 45 21.11 14.98 -14.57
N PHE A 46 21.44 16.27 -14.62
CA PHE A 46 22.72 16.80 -14.18
C PHE A 46 22.46 17.82 -13.09
N LEU A 47 22.79 17.49 -11.84
CA LEU A 47 22.77 18.46 -10.75
C LEU A 47 24.00 19.35 -10.88
N GLU A 48 23.80 20.66 -10.90
CA GLU A 48 24.83 21.66 -11.15
C GLU A 48 24.94 22.62 -9.96
N ASN A 49 25.99 23.45 -9.97
CA ASN A 49 26.20 24.47 -8.94
C ASN A 49 25.19 25.64 -9.00
N GLN A 50 24.19 25.68 -9.88
CA GLN A 50 23.18 26.76 -9.92
C GLN A 50 21.77 26.23 -10.25
N GLY A 51 21.53 24.94 -10.06
CA GLY A 51 20.28 24.26 -10.40
C GLY A 51 20.56 22.93 -11.06
N PHE A 52 19.81 22.58 -12.11
CA PHE A 52 19.96 21.31 -12.78
C PHE A 52 19.67 21.39 -14.28
N THR A 53 20.22 20.45 -15.03
CA THR A 53 19.91 20.24 -16.46
C THR A 53 19.19 18.91 -16.63
N VAL A 54 18.16 18.91 -17.47
CA VAL A 54 17.44 17.71 -17.88
C VAL A 54 17.72 17.48 -19.36
N LEU A 55 18.22 16.30 -19.70
CA LEU A 55 18.32 15.81 -21.07
C LEU A 55 17.21 14.79 -21.30
N LEU A 56 16.40 15.03 -22.32
CA LEU A 56 15.32 14.15 -22.76
C LEU A 56 15.61 13.65 -24.16
N HIS A 57 15.31 12.39 -24.41
CA HIS A 57 15.34 11.78 -25.72
C HIS A 57 13.92 11.49 -26.19
N ASN A 58 13.68 11.61 -27.50
CA ASN A 58 12.42 11.19 -28.09
C ASN A 58 12.27 9.67 -27.95
N VAL A 59 11.22 9.24 -27.24
CA VAL A 59 11.02 7.83 -26.87
C VAL A 59 10.85 6.93 -28.10
N ALA A 60 10.19 7.41 -29.15
CA ALA A 60 10.02 6.66 -30.40
C ALA A 60 11.36 6.47 -31.13
N ASP A 61 12.20 7.51 -31.17
CA ASP A 61 13.53 7.43 -31.76
C ASP A 61 14.46 6.51 -30.95
N LEU A 62 14.43 6.57 -29.60
CA LEU A 62 15.18 5.64 -28.73
C LEU A 62 14.79 4.18 -28.98
N LYS A 63 13.50 3.90 -29.15
CA LYS A 63 13.01 2.56 -29.49
C LYS A 63 13.59 2.11 -30.84
N ASN A 64 13.61 2.99 -31.85
CA ASN A 64 14.19 2.68 -33.15
C ASN A 64 15.71 2.40 -33.07
N VAL A 65 16.45 3.16 -32.24
CA VAL A 65 17.88 2.91 -31.96
C VAL A 65 18.06 1.53 -31.33
N SER A 66 17.26 1.22 -30.30
CA SER A 66 17.28 -0.07 -29.60
C SER A 66 16.96 -1.24 -30.54
N ASP A 67 15.91 -1.13 -31.37
CA ASP A 67 15.48 -2.17 -32.31
C ASP A 67 16.56 -2.48 -33.37
N GLN A 68 17.32 -1.46 -33.80
CA GLN A 68 18.46 -1.65 -34.71
C GLN A 68 19.68 -2.30 -34.04
N LEU A 69 19.99 -1.92 -32.80
CA LEU A 69 21.11 -2.50 -32.04
C LEU A 69 20.86 -3.95 -31.63
N HIS A 70 19.60 -4.33 -31.41
CA HIS A 70 19.20 -5.66 -30.94
C HIS A 70 18.66 -6.60 -32.03
N GLY A 71 18.53 -6.15 -33.29
CA GLY A 71 18.27 -7.03 -34.44
C GLY A 71 16.85 -7.62 -34.51
N HIS A 72 15.85 -7.02 -33.86
CA HIS A 72 14.51 -7.59 -33.72
C HIS A 72 13.53 -7.31 -34.87
N ASN A 73 13.97 -6.67 -35.96
CA ASN A 73 13.09 -6.35 -37.09
C ASN A 73 13.59 -6.99 -38.41
N PRO A 74 12.91 -8.02 -38.94
CA PRO A 74 13.29 -8.66 -40.20
C PRO A 74 13.14 -7.73 -41.43
N ASN A 75 12.43 -6.61 -41.30
CA ASN A 75 12.27 -5.61 -42.36
C ASN A 75 13.29 -4.46 -42.30
N LEU A 76 14.16 -4.41 -41.29
CA LEU A 76 15.24 -3.41 -41.16
C LEU A 76 16.63 -3.98 -41.47
N ALA A 77 16.69 -5.10 -42.20
CA ALA A 77 17.93 -5.66 -42.75
C ALA A 77 18.52 -4.82 -43.90
N THR A 78 18.56 -3.49 -43.75
CA THR A 78 19.44 -2.60 -44.51
C THR A 78 20.39 -1.91 -43.55
N SER A 79 21.42 -2.68 -43.19
CA SER A 79 22.68 -2.21 -42.60
C SER A 79 23.16 -0.95 -43.34
N GLY A 80 23.11 0.21 -42.70
CA GLY A 80 23.75 1.43 -43.17
C GLY A 80 22.92 2.72 -43.17
N GLN A 81 21.61 2.69 -42.84
CA GLN A 81 20.83 3.92 -42.72
C GLN A 81 21.03 4.58 -41.36
N PRO A 82 21.42 5.88 -41.30
CA PRO A 82 21.61 6.59 -40.03
C PRO A 82 20.28 6.71 -39.27
N VAL A 83 20.29 6.37 -37.98
CA VAL A 83 19.15 6.63 -37.08
C VAL A 83 19.27 8.04 -36.52
N THR A 84 18.19 8.80 -36.63
CA THR A 84 18.08 10.11 -35.99
C THR A 84 17.51 9.93 -34.60
N LEU A 85 18.25 10.35 -33.58
CA LEU A 85 17.77 10.47 -32.19
C LEU A 85 17.50 11.94 -31.86
N ARG A 86 16.24 12.35 -31.92
CA ARG A 86 15.87 13.70 -31.46
C ARG A 86 15.97 13.76 -29.95
N SER A 87 16.63 14.80 -29.46
CA SER A 87 16.81 15.04 -28.04
C SER A 87 16.57 16.51 -27.73
N HIS A 88 16.16 16.80 -26.50
CA HIS A 88 15.96 18.14 -26.02
C HIS A 88 16.60 18.26 -24.63
N ALA A 89 17.40 19.29 -24.42
CA ALA A 89 17.94 19.58 -23.10
C ALA A 89 17.44 20.94 -22.63
N TYR A 90 16.91 20.99 -21.41
CA TYR A 90 16.56 22.25 -20.76
C TYR A 90 17.23 22.37 -19.40
N LYS A 91 17.42 23.60 -18.97
CA LYS A 91 18.11 23.95 -17.72
C LYS A 91 17.17 24.70 -16.80
N VAL A 92 17.17 24.30 -15.54
CA VAL A 92 16.48 25.01 -14.45
C VAL A 92 17.53 25.70 -13.60
N LYS A 93 17.47 27.03 -13.50
CA LYS A 93 18.38 27.85 -12.69
C LYS A 93 17.63 28.48 -11.52
N PHE A 94 18.20 28.40 -10.33
CA PHE A 94 17.72 29.18 -9.19
C PHE A 94 18.24 30.62 -9.32
N LEU A 95 17.32 31.58 -9.44
CA LEU A 95 17.64 32.99 -9.60
C LEU A 95 17.84 33.68 -8.25
N GLY A 96 18.62 34.76 -8.22
CA GLY A 96 18.73 35.65 -7.05
C GLY A 96 19.59 35.12 -5.91
N THR A 97 20.42 34.11 -6.16
CA THR A 97 21.30 33.49 -5.17
C THR A 97 22.76 33.60 -5.58
N SER A 98 23.58 34.15 -4.67
CA SER A 98 25.05 34.10 -4.74
C SER A 98 25.62 32.95 -3.90
N SER A 99 24.78 32.27 -3.09
CA SER A 99 25.21 31.29 -2.09
C SER A 99 25.39 29.88 -2.63
N PHE A 100 24.95 29.60 -3.86
CA PHE A 100 25.12 28.30 -4.49
C PHE A 100 26.58 27.84 -4.60
N ALA A 101 27.51 28.77 -4.86
CA ALA A 101 28.95 28.47 -4.88
C ALA A 101 29.52 28.11 -3.50
N SER A 102 28.79 28.45 -2.42
CA SER A 102 29.11 28.12 -1.02
C SER A 102 28.12 27.14 -0.40
N ALA A 103 27.17 26.60 -1.18
CA ALA A 103 26.14 25.70 -0.67
C ALA A 103 26.79 24.39 -0.24
N GLN A 104 26.46 23.92 0.96
CA GLN A 104 26.91 22.61 1.40
C GLN A 104 26.06 21.55 0.69
N ILE A 105 26.69 20.76 -0.17
CA ILE A 105 26.04 19.67 -0.90
C ILE A 105 26.24 18.39 -0.09
N VAL A 106 25.15 17.78 0.36
CA VAL A 106 25.14 16.62 1.24
C VAL A 106 24.47 15.45 0.51
N PRO A 107 25.21 14.41 0.09
CA PRO A 107 24.61 13.19 -0.41
C PRO A 107 23.91 12.44 0.72
N ASP A 108 22.78 11.81 0.41
CA ASP A 108 21.94 11.04 1.34
C ASP A 108 21.66 9.66 0.74
N LYS A 109 21.51 8.64 1.61
CA LYS A 109 21.42 7.22 1.22
C LYS A 109 22.58 6.79 0.31
N ILE A 110 23.80 6.98 0.80
CA ILE A 110 25.02 6.55 0.14
C ILE A 110 25.01 5.03 -0.06
N GLN A 111 25.32 4.58 -1.28
CA GLN A 111 25.38 3.15 -1.59
C GLN A 111 26.69 2.52 -1.13
N SER A 112 26.65 1.23 -0.82
CA SER A 112 27.83 0.46 -0.37
C SER A 112 28.81 0.11 -1.50
N TYR A 113 28.41 0.33 -2.76
CA TYR A 113 29.22 0.12 -3.96
C TYR A 113 29.56 1.45 -4.66
N GLN A 114 30.53 1.40 -5.59
CA GLN A 114 31.08 2.57 -6.29
C GLN A 114 31.27 2.30 -7.78
N ASN A 115 31.26 3.35 -8.60
CA ASN A 115 31.52 3.27 -10.04
C ASN A 115 32.91 3.77 -10.41
N ASN A 116 33.48 3.20 -11.47
CA ASN A 116 34.72 3.66 -12.10
C ASN A 116 34.44 3.97 -13.57
N TYR A 117 34.95 5.09 -14.07
CA TYR A 117 34.72 5.59 -15.43
C TYR A 117 36.06 5.79 -16.14
N PHE A 118 36.28 5.03 -17.22
CA PHE A 118 37.45 5.12 -18.10
C PHE A 118 36.99 5.60 -19.49
N ILE A 119 36.67 6.90 -19.61
CA ILE A 119 36.05 7.45 -20.82
C ILE A 119 37.12 8.00 -21.77
N GLY A 120 37.26 7.38 -22.94
CA GLY A 120 38.22 7.78 -23.97
C GLY A 120 39.68 7.45 -23.60
N ASN A 121 40.61 7.97 -24.41
CA ASN A 121 42.05 7.71 -24.30
C ASN A 121 42.82 8.76 -23.47
N ASP A 122 42.13 9.75 -22.91
CA ASP A 122 42.71 10.78 -22.03
C ASP A 122 42.58 10.35 -20.57
N GLU A 123 43.67 9.83 -19.99
CA GLU A 123 43.70 9.33 -18.61
C GLU A 123 43.33 10.40 -17.57
N SER A 124 43.49 11.69 -17.90
CA SER A 124 43.09 12.77 -16.99
C SER A 124 41.57 12.90 -16.79
N LYS A 125 40.78 12.26 -17.67
CA LYS A 125 39.31 12.18 -17.59
C LYS A 125 38.81 10.88 -16.98
N TRP A 126 39.71 9.99 -16.58
CA TRP A 126 39.34 8.78 -15.87
C TRP A 126 39.06 9.10 -14.40
N ALA A 127 38.01 8.50 -13.84
CA ALA A 127 37.61 8.71 -12.47
C ALA A 127 37.33 7.37 -11.78
N THR A 128 37.95 7.16 -10.62
CA THR A 128 37.77 5.94 -9.82
C THR A 128 37.10 6.22 -8.48
N GLY A 129 36.35 5.24 -7.99
CA GLY A 129 35.64 5.32 -6.72
C GLY A 129 34.60 6.45 -6.68
N CYS A 130 33.87 6.66 -7.78
CA CYS A 130 32.76 7.60 -7.82
C CYS A 130 31.63 7.07 -6.93
N GLN A 131 31.32 7.82 -5.86
CA GLN A 131 30.30 7.46 -4.89
C GLN A 131 28.90 7.65 -5.49
N LEU A 132 27.97 6.76 -5.11
CA LEU A 132 26.56 6.83 -5.50
C LEU A 132 25.71 7.16 -4.29
N SER A 133 24.67 7.98 -4.48
CA SER A 133 23.66 8.29 -3.47
C SER A 133 22.28 8.27 -4.09
N GLN A 134 21.23 8.03 -3.30
CA GLN A 134 19.84 8.03 -3.81
C GLN A 134 19.15 9.39 -3.61
N ALA A 135 19.78 10.30 -2.88
CA ALA A 135 19.36 11.67 -2.73
C ALA A 135 20.57 12.61 -2.58
N VAL A 136 20.38 13.88 -2.89
CA VAL A 136 21.38 14.95 -2.73
C VAL A 136 20.69 16.21 -2.25
N THR A 137 21.10 16.72 -1.09
CA THR A 137 20.56 17.96 -0.50
C THR A 137 21.55 19.10 -0.69
N TYR A 138 21.10 20.17 -1.33
CA TYR A 138 21.81 21.44 -1.43
C TYR A 138 21.33 22.34 -0.28
N LYS A 139 22.20 22.60 0.69
CA LYS A 139 21.85 23.42 1.86
C LYS A 139 22.08 24.91 1.60
N ASN A 140 21.17 25.74 2.13
CA ASN A 140 21.23 27.20 2.09
C ASN A 140 21.42 27.76 0.66
N ILE A 141 20.69 27.18 -0.31
CA ILE A 141 20.67 27.70 -1.68
C ILE A 141 20.06 29.11 -1.76
N TYR A 142 19.18 29.43 -0.81
CA TYR A 142 18.89 30.79 -0.35
C TYR A 142 19.13 30.81 1.17
N PRO A 143 19.24 31.99 1.80
CA PRO A 143 19.32 32.05 3.26
C PRO A 143 18.18 31.26 3.92
N ASN A 144 18.53 30.22 4.70
CA ASN A 144 17.62 29.31 5.38
C ASN A 144 16.70 28.48 4.46
N ILE A 145 17.09 28.23 3.20
CA ILE A 145 16.33 27.39 2.28
C ILE A 145 17.23 26.33 1.67
N ASP A 146 16.84 25.07 1.86
CA ASP A 146 17.49 23.90 1.26
C ASP A 146 16.66 23.37 0.09
N VAL A 147 17.32 22.69 -0.85
CA VAL A 147 16.65 21.89 -1.89
C VAL A 147 17.18 20.48 -1.84
N ARG A 148 16.28 19.51 -1.71
CA ARG A 148 16.61 18.09 -1.64
C ARG A 148 16.15 17.40 -2.90
N TYR A 149 17.08 16.86 -3.69
CA TYR A 149 16.82 16.05 -4.87
C TYR A 149 16.80 14.57 -4.52
N TYR A 150 15.85 13.82 -5.05
CA TYR A 150 15.79 12.36 -4.87
C TYR A 150 15.07 11.69 -6.04
N SER A 151 15.25 10.39 -6.16
CA SER A 151 14.60 9.57 -7.18
C SER A 151 13.19 9.13 -6.75
N ASP A 152 12.23 9.19 -7.65
CA ASP A 152 10.98 8.43 -7.60
C ASP A 152 10.87 7.60 -8.88
N GLY A 153 11.31 6.34 -8.82
CA GLY A 153 11.53 5.53 -10.02
C GLY A 153 12.56 6.14 -10.97
N ASP A 154 12.15 6.40 -12.21
CA ASP A 154 12.95 7.03 -13.28
C ASP A 154 12.68 8.54 -13.41
N HIS A 155 12.01 9.15 -12.42
CA HIS A 155 11.77 10.59 -12.34
C HIS A 155 12.58 11.23 -11.21
N LEU A 156 13.07 12.45 -11.44
CA LEU A 156 13.67 13.30 -10.41
C LEU A 156 12.57 14.03 -9.64
N LYS A 157 12.50 13.85 -8.32
CA LYS A 157 11.73 14.70 -7.41
C LYS A 157 12.64 15.65 -6.65
N TYR A 158 12.07 16.78 -6.22
CA TYR A 158 12.76 17.69 -5.32
C TYR A 158 11.80 18.27 -4.27
N ASP A 159 12.29 18.38 -3.03
CA ASP A 159 11.62 19.10 -1.96
C ASP A 159 12.30 20.47 -1.77
N ILE A 160 11.51 21.52 -1.56
CA ILE A 160 12.02 22.80 -1.09
C ILE A 160 11.71 22.92 0.40
N ILE A 161 12.77 23.04 1.20
CA ILE A 161 12.69 23.07 2.66
C ILE A 161 13.08 24.47 3.12
N VAL A 162 12.11 25.24 3.58
CA VAL A 162 12.32 26.61 4.06
C VAL A 162 12.34 26.56 5.59
N HIS A 163 13.53 26.69 6.16
CA HIS A 163 13.74 26.71 7.62
C HIS A 163 13.31 28.06 8.22
N PRO A 164 13.14 28.15 9.55
CA PRO A 164 12.78 29.40 10.22
C PRO A 164 13.68 30.58 9.80
N GLY A 165 13.05 31.69 9.43
CA GLY A 165 13.75 32.87 8.90
C GLY A 165 14.11 32.80 7.41
N GLY A 166 13.74 31.73 6.69
CA GLY A 166 13.78 31.66 5.23
C GLY A 166 12.58 32.36 4.60
N ASN A 167 12.76 32.95 3.41
CA ASN A 167 11.68 33.64 2.71
C ASN A 167 11.34 32.95 1.39
N VAL A 168 10.16 32.31 1.34
CA VAL A 168 9.64 31.59 0.17
C VAL A 168 9.65 32.46 -1.10
N ASN A 169 9.41 33.78 -0.98
CA ASN A 169 9.35 34.68 -2.13
C ASN A 169 10.69 34.85 -2.86
N ASN A 170 11.79 34.43 -2.23
CA ASN A 170 13.11 34.43 -2.86
C ASN A 170 13.26 33.28 -3.87
N ILE A 171 12.44 32.23 -3.77
CA ILE A 171 12.53 31.05 -4.60
C ILE A 171 12.02 31.39 -6.01
N ALA A 172 12.93 31.34 -6.99
CA ALA A 172 12.62 31.60 -8.38
C ALA A 172 13.42 30.67 -9.29
N LEU A 173 12.72 29.81 -10.03
CA LEU A 173 13.30 28.79 -10.91
C LEU A 173 13.13 29.25 -12.36
N GLN A 174 14.21 29.66 -13.01
CA GLN A 174 14.21 29.98 -14.44
C GLN A 174 14.41 28.71 -15.26
N TYR A 175 13.43 28.42 -16.12
CA TYR A 175 13.56 27.39 -17.14
C TYR A 175 14.12 28.02 -18.42
N ALA A 176 15.20 27.45 -18.93
CA ALA A 176 15.89 27.87 -20.15
C ALA A 176 16.02 26.68 -21.12
N GLY A 177 15.89 26.93 -22.42
CA GLY A 177 15.89 25.89 -23.45
C GLY A 177 14.52 25.30 -23.77
N VAL A 178 13.49 25.63 -22.99
CA VAL A 178 12.10 25.20 -23.17
C VAL A 178 11.34 26.14 -24.09
N ASP A 179 10.33 25.63 -24.79
CA ASP A 179 9.48 26.45 -25.66
C ASP A 179 8.59 27.37 -24.80
N LYS A 180 8.02 26.81 -23.72
CA LYS A 180 7.14 27.53 -22.81
C LYS A 180 7.03 26.78 -21.47
N VAL A 181 6.94 27.54 -20.38
CA VAL A 181 6.46 27.05 -19.09
C VAL A 181 5.15 27.76 -18.76
N GLN A 182 4.15 27.02 -18.31
CA GLN A 182 2.85 27.57 -17.95
C GLN A 182 2.17 26.74 -16.88
N VAL A 183 1.28 27.37 -16.12
CA VAL A 183 0.36 26.64 -15.25
C VAL A 183 -0.88 26.26 -16.05
N LYS A 184 -1.21 24.97 -16.11
CA LYS A 184 -2.44 24.46 -16.73
C LYS A 184 -3.06 23.45 -15.79
N ASN A 185 -4.34 23.63 -15.43
CA ASN A 185 -5.04 22.76 -14.48
C ASN A 185 -4.30 22.60 -13.14
N LYS A 186 -3.71 23.69 -12.63
CA LYS A 186 -2.87 23.71 -11.41
C LYS A 186 -1.50 23.00 -11.54
N GLU A 187 -1.22 22.28 -12.63
CA GLU A 187 0.09 21.67 -12.89
C GLU A 187 1.05 22.66 -13.57
N LEU A 188 2.35 22.45 -13.38
CA LEU A 188 3.39 23.13 -14.14
C LEU A 188 3.66 22.33 -15.43
N VAL A 189 3.38 22.90 -16.60
CA VAL A 189 3.65 22.27 -17.90
C VAL A 189 4.86 22.93 -18.54
N ILE A 190 5.85 22.12 -18.91
CA ILE A 190 7.11 22.51 -19.53
C ILE A 190 7.14 21.91 -20.94
N ASN A 191 6.92 22.75 -21.95
CA ASN A 191 6.89 22.33 -23.35
C ASN A 191 8.31 22.14 -23.90
N THR A 192 8.57 20.99 -24.52
CA THR A 192 9.84 20.69 -25.21
C THR A 192 9.59 20.13 -26.60
N SER A 193 10.62 20.15 -27.45
CA SER A 193 10.54 19.63 -28.82
C SER A 193 10.41 18.10 -28.91
N VAL A 194 10.51 17.37 -27.80
CA VAL A 194 10.41 15.90 -27.75
C VAL A 194 9.27 15.40 -26.86
N GLY A 195 8.42 16.31 -26.35
CA GLY A 195 7.29 16.00 -25.47
C GLY A 195 7.13 17.02 -24.35
N ASP A 196 5.99 17.01 -23.66
CA ASP A 196 5.75 17.87 -22.51
C ASP A 196 6.22 17.19 -21.21
N VAL A 197 6.93 17.93 -20.36
CA VAL A 197 7.18 17.53 -18.96
C VAL A 197 6.15 18.22 -18.07
N LYS A 198 5.62 17.51 -17.07
CA LYS A 198 4.62 18.04 -16.15
C LYS A 198 5.07 17.85 -14.70
N GLU A 199 4.94 18.90 -13.88
CA GLU A 199 5.04 18.80 -12.41
C GLU A 199 3.66 19.00 -11.78
N LEU A 200 3.33 18.15 -10.80
CA LEU A 200 2.05 18.18 -10.07
C LEU A 200 1.91 19.46 -9.24
N TYR A 201 0.68 19.81 -8.85
CA TYR A 201 0.43 20.94 -7.93
C TYR A 201 1.23 20.74 -6.63
N PRO A 202 1.90 21.79 -6.10
CA PRO A 202 2.71 21.64 -4.91
C PRO A 202 1.82 21.44 -3.68
N TYR A 203 1.99 20.34 -2.95
CA TYR A 203 1.43 20.25 -1.59
C TYR A 203 2.45 20.86 -0.62
N SER A 204 2.02 21.71 0.31
CA SER A 204 2.95 22.30 1.27
C SER A 204 2.44 22.26 2.69
N TYR A 205 3.34 22.23 3.67
CA TYR A 205 2.99 22.15 5.07
C TYR A 205 4.07 22.77 5.98
N GLN A 206 3.64 23.39 7.07
CA GLN A 206 4.51 23.80 8.17
C GLN A 206 4.72 22.67 9.14
N VAL A 207 5.92 22.59 9.72
CA VAL A 207 6.28 21.68 10.81
C VAL A 207 6.17 22.46 12.12
N LEU A 208 5.05 22.31 12.81
CA LEU A 208 4.78 22.90 14.12
C LEU A 208 5.20 21.95 15.25
N GLU A 209 5.32 22.46 16.47
CA GLU A 209 5.51 21.63 17.68
C GLU A 209 4.36 20.60 17.87
N THR A 210 3.18 20.89 17.32
CA THR A 210 1.97 20.04 17.39
C THR A 210 1.77 19.11 16.19
N GLY A 211 2.62 19.17 15.16
CA GLY A 211 2.47 18.36 13.93
C GLY A 211 2.57 19.18 12.64
N ARG A 212 2.05 18.64 11.53
CA ARG A 212 2.08 19.31 10.23
C ARG A 212 0.82 20.14 10.01
N GLN A 213 0.96 21.43 9.70
CA GLN A 213 -0.15 22.29 9.25
C GLN A 213 -0.02 22.49 7.74
N THR A 214 -0.96 21.96 6.96
CA THR A 214 -1.00 22.21 5.50
C THR A 214 -1.12 23.71 5.22
N VAL A 215 -0.35 24.18 4.23
CA VAL A 215 -0.41 25.53 3.70
C VAL A 215 -0.67 25.44 2.20
N ASP A 216 -1.54 26.29 1.67
CA ASP A 216 -1.75 26.33 0.22
C ASP A 216 -0.53 26.93 -0.48
N CYS A 217 -0.03 26.23 -1.50
CA CYS A 217 1.10 26.66 -2.31
C CYS A 217 0.76 26.46 -3.78
N LYS A 218 0.92 27.52 -4.58
CA LYS A 218 0.68 27.48 -6.02
C LYS A 218 1.86 27.97 -6.83
N TYR A 219 2.02 27.40 -8.02
CA TYR A 219 2.94 27.93 -9.02
C TYR A 219 2.47 29.29 -9.53
N VAL A 220 3.41 30.23 -9.63
CA VAL A 220 3.24 31.49 -10.35
C VAL A 220 4.30 31.53 -11.43
N VAL A 221 3.87 31.50 -12.69
CA VAL A 221 4.77 31.46 -13.84
C VAL A 221 4.73 32.78 -14.59
N LYS A 222 5.90 33.39 -14.79
CA LYS A 222 6.08 34.57 -15.64
C LYS A 222 7.43 34.47 -16.34
N ASP A 223 7.45 34.64 -17.66
CA ASP A 223 8.67 34.62 -18.49
C ASP A 223 9.53 33.36 -18.28
N ASN A 224 8.86 32.19 -18.20
CA ASN A 224 9.46 30.89 -17.86
C ASN A 224 10.18 30.84 -16.49
N VAL A 225 9.92 31.82 -15.61
CA VAL A 225 10.31 31.79 -14.21
C VAL A 225 9.14 31.29 -13.38
N VAL A 226 9.36 30.19 -12.68
CA VAL A 226 8.43 29.59 -11.73
C VAL A 226 8.75 30.10 -10.34
N ARG A 227 7.73 30.62 -9.66
CA ARG A 227 7.77 30.97 -8.24
C ARG A 227 6.69 30.22 -7.49
N PHE A 228 6.86 30.13 -6.18
CA PHE A 228 5.88 29.55 -5.28
C PHE A 228 5.18 30.69 -4.54
N LYS A 229 3.86 30.74 -4.64
CA LYS A 229 3.04 31.58 -3.78
C LYS A 229 2.45 30.69 -2.69
N VAL A 230 2.93 30.90 -1.47
CA VAL A 230 2.49 30.23 -0.25
C VAL A 230 1.62 31.22 0.52
N ASP A 231 0.39 30.81 0.83
CA ASP A 231 -0.56 31.63 1.59
C ASP A 231 -0.31 31.50 3.13
N ASP A 232 -0.93 32.35 3.95
CA ASP A 232 -0.77 32.51 5.43
C ASP A 232 -0.02 31.41 6.22
N TYR A 233 1.32 31.52 6.30
CA TYR A 233 2.20 30.62 7.06
C TYR A 233 3.02 31.35 8.14
N ASP A 234 3.33 30.68 9.25
CA ASP A 234 4.20 31.18 10.32
C ASP A 234 5.70 31.11 9.92
N PRO A 235 6.39 32.24 9.71
CA PRO A 235 7.79 32.24 9.29
C PRO A 235 8.78 31.71 10.35
N LYS A 236 8.29 31.36 11.56
CA LYS A 236 9.09 30.75 12.64
C LYS A 236 9.16 29.23 12.57
N THR A 237 8.43 28.59 11.66
CA THR A 237 8.39 27.13 11.54
C THR A 237 8.78 26.68 10.13
N THR A 238 9.33 25.47 10.00
CA THR A 238 9.81 24.96 8.71
C THR A 238 8.64 24.69 7.79
N ILE A 239 8.65 25.18 6.54
CA ILE A 239 7.67 24.79 5.52
C ILE A 239 8.34 23.89 4.46
N VAL A 240 7.66 22.81 4.11
CA VAL A 240 8.07 21.83 3.08
C VAL A 240 7.04 21.83 1.96
N ILE A 241 7.49 21.71 0.71
CA ILE A 241 6.65 21.64 -0.50
C ILE A 241 6.95 20.32 -1.25
N ASP A 242 5.96 19.43 -1.45
CA ASP A 242 6.02 18.00 -1.93
C ASP A 242 4.69 17.51 -2.62
N PRO A 243 4.64 16.78 -3.75
CA PRO A 243 3.40 16.22 -4.36
C PRO A 243 3.07 14.70 -4.09
N ARG A 244 1.77 14.33 -3.96
CA ARG A 244 1.21 13.30 -3.03
C ARG A 244 0.51 11.99 -3.56
N LEU A 245 0.95 11.36 -4.66
CA LEU A 245 0.51 10.00 -5.11
C LEU A 245 1.76 9.17 -5.43
N ILE A 246 1.88 7.91 -4.96
CA ILE A 246 3.04 7.07 -5.31
C ILE A 246 2.81 6.44 -6.68
N PHE A 247 1.79 5.58 -6.82
CA PHE A 247 1.41 5.03 -8.13
C PHE A 247 -0.01 4.47 -8.15
N SER A 248 -0.56 4.38 -9.36
CA SER A 248 -1.71 3.55 -9.74
C SER A 248 -1.41 2.82 -11.04
N THR A 249 -1.59 1.51 -11.09
CA THR A 249 -1.24 0.66 -12.24
C THR A 249 -2.21 -0.50 -12.44
N PHE A 250 -2.41 -0.95 -13.67
CA PHE A 250 -3.07 -2.22 -13.97
C PHE A 250 -2.11 -3.41 -13.86
N THR A 251 -2.66 -4.62 -13.77
CA THR A 251 -1.88 -5.86 -13.91
C THR A 251 -1.27 -6.01 -15.29
N GLY A 252 -1.92 -5.48 -16.32
CA GLY A 252 -1.55 -5.71 -17.72
C GLY A 252 -2.00 -7.08 -18.25
N SER A 253 -2.92 -7.75 -17.56
CA SER A 253 -3.60 -8.96 -18.06
C SER A 253 -4.32 -8.66 -19.36
N SER A 254 -4.20 -9.56 -20.35
CA SER A 254 -5.00 -9.53 -21.58
C SER A 254 -6.32 -10.29 -21.47
N GLN A 255 -6.59 -10.90 -20.32
CA GLN A 255 -7.88 -11.52 -19.98
C GLN A 255 -8.55 -10.73 -18.88
N ASP A 256 -9.86 -10.93 -18.76
CA ASP A 256 -10.63 -10.43 -17.63
C ASP A 256 -9.98 -10.89 -16.33
N ASN A 257 -9.79 -9.96 -15.40
CA ASN A 257 -9.24 -10.26 -14.08
C ASN A 257 -9.71 -9.22 -13.06
N TRP A 258 -10.02 -9.70 -11.86
CA TRP A 258 -10.74 -8.95 -10.83
C TRP A 258 -9.90 -8.83 -9.57
N GLY A 259 -9.84 -7.64 -8.98
CA GLY A 259 -9.12 -7.33 -7.73
C GLY A 259 -9.92 -7.65 -6.46
N TYR A 260 -9.24 -8.22 -5.47
CA TYR A 260 -9.81 -8.62 -4.18
C TYR A 260 -9.00 -8.07 -2.99
N THR A 261 -7.69 -8.25 -3.01
CA THR A 261 -6.85 -8.05 -1.83
C THR A 261 -5.49 -7.50 -2.21
N ALA A 262 -4.88 -6.73 -1.32
CA ALA A 262 -3.54 -6.21 -1.50
C ALA A 262 -2.80 -6.12 -0.16
N THR A 263 -1.48 -6.25 -0.20
CA THR A 263 -0.65 -6.21 1.00
C THR A 263 0.76 -5.69 0.73
N PRO A 264 1.36 -4.92 1.64
CA PRO A 264 2.77 -4.55 1.55
C PRO A 264 3.69 -5.73 1.78
N ALA A 265 4.88 -5.69 1.18
CA ALA A 265 6.03 -6.44 1.64
C ALA A 265 6.96 -5.56 2.52
N PRO A 266 7.87 -6.15 3.30
CA PRO A 266 8.77 -5.39 4.19
C PRO A 266 9.68 -4.37 3.50
N ASP A 267 9.99 -4.58 2.21
CA ASP A 267 10.80 -3.67 1.39
C ASP A 267 9.97 -2.54 0.74
N GLY A 268 8.67 -2.45 1.06
CA GLY A 268 7.73 -1.50 0.48
C GLY A 268 7.17 -1.91 -0.88
N SER A 269 7.55 -3.07 -1.41
CA SER A 269 6.92 -3.65 -2.61
C SER A 269 5.45 -3.99 -2.37
N PHE A 270 4.68 -4.06 -3.45
CA PHE A 270 3.22 -4.17 -3.41
C PHE A 270 2.79 -5.54 -3.93
N TYR A 271 1.99 -6.28 -3.18
CA TYR A 271 1.27 -7.45 -3.67
C TYR A 271 -0.18 -7.10 -3.97
N ALA A 272 -0.65 -7.41 -5.18
CA ALA A 272 -2.07 -7.43 -5.54
C ALA A 272 -2.51 -8.87 -5.79
N GLY A 273 -3.72 -9.20 -5.35
CA GLY A 273 -4.30 -10.52 -5.40
C GLY A 273 -5.75 -10.45 -5.83
N GLY A 274 -6.07 -11.25 -6.82
CA GLY A 274 -7.35 -11.26 -7.49
C GLY A 274 -7.65 -12.62 -8.11
N ILE A 275 -8.57 -12.64 -9.06
CA ILE A 275 -8.84 -13.81 -9.91
C ILE A 275 -8.64 -13.46 -11.37
N ALA A 276 -8.27 -14.44 -12.19
CA ALA A 276 -8.12 -14.29 -13.64
C ALA A 276 -8.94 -15.36 -14.38
N PHE A 277 -9.57 -14.97 -15.50
CA PHE A 277 -10.54 -15.80 -16.22
C PHE A 277 -9.94 -16.58 -17.41
N GLY A 278 -8.67 -16.94 -17.32
CA GLY A 278 -8.00 -17.74 -18.36
C GLY A 278 -6.55 -17.37 -18.62
N VAL A 279 -6.04 -17.85 -19.77
CA VAL A 279 -4.66 -17.64 -20.23
C VAL A 279 -4.49 -16.21 -20.75
N GLY A 280 -3.58 -15.45 -20.15
CA GLY A 280 -3.24 -14.08 -20.55
C GLY A 280 -2.94 -13.15 -19.37
N TYR A 281 -3.03 -13.66 -18.14
CA TYR A 281 -2.42 -12.99 -16.99
C TYR A 281 -0.90 -12.93 -17.20
N PRO A 282 -0.21 -11.83 -16.80
CA PRO A 282 1.16 -11.59 -17.19
C PRO A 282 2.13 -12.33 -16.27
N VAL A 283 2.05 -13.66 -16.23
CA VAL A 283 2.88 -14.53 -15.41
C VAL A 283 4.37 -14.40 -15.74
N THR A 284 5.22 -14.66 -14.74
CA THR A 284 6.68 -14.60 -14.88
C THR A 284 7.24 -16.00 -15.13
N ALA A 285 8.12 -16.15 -16.12
CA ALA A 285 8.77 -17.44 -16.36
C ALA A 285 9.52 -17.92 -15.10
N GLY A 286 9.24 -19.15 -14.67
CA GLY A 286 9.80 -19.71 -13.43
C GLY A 286 9.05 -19.31 -12.16
N SER A 287 7.92 -18.59 -12.25
CA SER A 287 6.99 -18.46 -11.13
C SER A 287 6.36 -19.81 -10.79
N PHE A 288 5.79 -19.91 -9.59
CA PHE A 288 5.23 -21.15 -9.06
C PHE A 288 4.27 -21.84 -10.04
N GLN A 289 3.31 -21.10 -10.60
CA GLN A 289 2.36 -21.60 -11.58
C GLN A 289 2.24 -20.61 -12.74
N THR A 290 2.74 -21.02 -13.91
CA THR A 290 2.76 -20.22 -15.14
C THR A 290 1.62 -20.54 -16.09
N THR A 291 0.76 -21.48 -15.72
CA THR A 291 -0.36 -21.92 -16.55
C THR A 291 -1.62 -21.90 -15.72
N PHE A 292 -2.65 -21.27 -16.27
CA PHE A 292 -4.01 -21.31 -15.74
C PHE A 292 -4.42 -22.78 -15.52
N GLY A 293 -4.71 -23.14 -14.28
CA GLY A 293 -5.02 -24.49 -13.83
C GLY A 293 -6.38 -24.97 -14.37
N GLY A 294 -7.33 -24.05 -14.52
CA GLY A 294 -8.65 -24.34 -15.05
C GLY A 294 -9.74 -23.56 -14.32
N GLY A 295 -10.89 -24.19 -14.17
CA GLY A 295 -12.07 -23.61 -13.57
C GLY A 295 -13.35 -24.20 -14.14
N VAL A 296 -14.45 -23.93 -13.47
CA VAL A 296 -15.79 -24.30 -13.94
C VAL A 296 -16.65 -23.05 -14.02
N ASN A 297 -17.63 -23.04 -14.93
CA ASN A 297 -18.61 -21.97 -14.91
C ASN A 297 -19.40 -22.04 -13.60
N GLU A 298 -19.46 -20.93 -12.90
CA GLU A 298 -20.12 -20.82 -11.60
C GLU A 298 -20.75 -19.45 -11.51
N ASP A 299 -21.96 -19.36 -10.93
CA ASP A 299 -22.56 -18.07 -10.60
C ASP A 299 -22.67 -17.11 -11.83
N ASN A 300 -22.91 -17.69 -13.02
CA ASN A 300 -22.90 -17.01 -14.33
C ASN A 300 -21.56 -16.37 -14.75
N THR A 301 -20.48 -16.73 -14.06
CA THR A 301 -19.11 -16.33 -14.37
C THR A 301 -18.34 -17.47 -15.01
N GLY A 302 -17.35 -17.12 -15.83
CA GLY A 302 -16.45 -18.09 -16.46
C GLY A 302 -15.55 -18.80 -15.43
N PRO A 303 -14.73 -19.78 -15.87
CA PRO A 303 -13.72 -20.41 -15.01
C PRO A 303 -12.69 -19.39 -14.52
N TYR A 304 -12.22 -19.52 -13.27
CA TYR A 304 -11.20 -18.61 -12.73
C TYR A 304 -10.29 -19.26 -11.68
N ASP A 305 -9.05 -18.76 -11.63
CA ASP A 305 -8.02 -19.11 -10.64
C ASP A 305 -7.61 -17.86 -9.87
N ILE A 306 -7.01 -18.03 -8.68
CA ILE A 306 -6.30 -16.94 -8.01
C ILE A 306 -5.14 -16.48 -8.89
N ALA A 307 -5.00 -15.17 -9.02
CA ALA A 307 -3.93 -14.50 -9.71
C ALA A 307 -3.23 -13.53 -8.76
N ILE A 308 -1.90 -13.60 -8.71
CA ILE A 308 -1.07 -12.80 -7.80
C ILE A 308 -0.02 -12.07 -8.61
N ILE A 309 0.16 -10.79 -8.32
CA ILE A 309 1.20 -9.95 -8.90
C ILE A 309 1.94 -9.18 -7.81
N LYS A 310 3.26 -9.11 -7.92
CA LYS A 310 4.13 -8.29 -7.09
C LYS A 310 4.71 -7.16 -7.91
N TYR A 311 4.51 -5.91 -7.48
CA TYR A 311 5.12 -4.73 -8.07
C TYR A 311 6.29 -4.22 -7.25
N SER A 312 7.22 -3.50 -7.89
CA SER A 312 8.18 -2.67 -7.17
C SER A 312 7.47 -1.63 -6.31
N ALA A 313 8.15 -1.09 -5.31
CA ALA A 313 7.57 -0.16 -4.34
C ALA A 313 6.94 1.10 -4.96
N ASN A 314 7.34 1.45 -6.18
CA ASN A 314 6.89 2.57 -7.00
C ASN A 314 5.97 2.15 -8.17
N GLY A 315 5.61 0.87 -8.30
CA GLY A 315 4.69 0.39 -9.34
C GLY A 315 5.24 0.34 -10.76
N SER A 316 6.49 0.75 -11.01
CA SER A 316 7.07 0.80 -12.35
C SER A 316 7.38 -0.57 -12.94
N ASN A 317 7.63 -1.57 -12.10
CA ASN A 317 8.01 -2.91 -12.53
C ASN A 317 7.09 -3.97 -11.90
N ARG A 318 6.72 -4.97 -12.70
CA ARG A 318 6.24 -6.26 -12.19
C ARG A 318 7.46 -7.10 -11.77
N LEU A 319 7.62 -7.34 -10.47
CA LEU A 319 8.68 -8.20 -9.92
C LEU A 319 8.41 -9.68 -10.22
N TYR A 320 7.18 -10.14 -9.99
CA TYR A 320 6.70 -11.40 -10.52
C TYR A 320 5.17 -11.40 -10.62
N ALA A 321 4.62 -12.35 -11.35
CA ALA A 321 3.21 -12.72 -11.26
C ALA A 321 3.03 -14.22 -11.47
N THR A 322 2.02 -14.81 -10.85
CA THR A 322 1.74 -16.26 -10.86
C THR A 322 0.24 -16.49 -10.74
N TYR A 323 -0.22 -17.64 -11.26
CA TYR A 323 -1.49 -18.21 -10.82
C TYR A 323 -1.31 -18.97 -9.50
N LEU A 324 -2.44 -19.30 -8.85
CA LEU A 324 -2.54 -20.26 -7.77
C LEU A 324 -3.90 -20.97 -7.87
N GLY A 325 -3.93 -22.17 -8.42
CA GLY A 325 -5.21 -22.85 -8.64
C GLY A 325 -5.08 -24.29 -9.13
N GLY A 326 -6.22 -24.96 -9.20
CA GLY A 326 -6.43 -26.33 -9.66
C GLY A 326 -7.33 -26.37 -10.89
N THR A 327 -8.14 -27.42 -11.03
CA THR A 327 -9.02 -27.63 -12.19
C THR A 327 -10.40 -26.98 -12.05
N SER A 328 -10.76 -26.50 -10.87
CA SER A 328 -12.01 -25.81 -10.54
C SER A 328 -11.69 -24.37 -10.07
N ASN A 329 -12.58 -23.73 -9.33
CA ASN A 329 -12.51 -22.29 -9.04
C ASN A 329 -11.85 -21.97 -7.70
N GLU A 330 -10.99 -20.95 -7.69
CA GLU A 330 -10.28 -20.43 -6.52
C GLU A 330 -10.43 -18.91 -6.36
N GLN A 331 -10.54 -18.43 -5.13
CA GLN A 331 -10.65 -16.99 -4.84
C GLN A 331 -9.78 -16.59 -3.64
N PRO A 332 -9.05 -15.45 -3.72
CA PRO A 332 -8.32 -14.94 -2.59
C PRO A 332 -9.23 -14.03 -1.75
N HIS A 333 -9.09 -14.08 -0.44
CA HIS A 333 -9.81 -13.20 0.47
C HIS A 333 -8.86 -12.25 1.21
N SER A 334 -7.69 -12.73 1.62
CA SER A 334 -6.75 -11.93 2.42
C SER A 334 -5.33 -12.34 2.17
N MET A 335 -4.41 -11.37 2.16
CA MET A 335 -2.99 -11.62 2.00
C MET A 335 -2.16 -10.87 3.03
N VAL A 336 -1.16 -11.51 3.60
CA VAL A 336 -0.16 -10.86 4.48
C VAL A 336 1.24 -11.31 4.10
N CYS A 337 2.21 -10.41 4.22
CA CYS A 337 3.61 -10.74 4.01
C CYS A 337 4.32 -10.92 5.35
N ASP A 338 5.13 -11.96 5.47
CA ASP A 338 6.01 -12.11 6.63
C ASP A 338 7.25 -11.20 6.53
N GLN A 339 8.04 -11.12 7.61
CA GLN A 339 9.24 -10.29 7.66
C GLN A 339 10.34 -10.72 6.68
N GLN A 340 10.26 -11.95 6.14
CA GLN A 340 11.20 -12.45 5.14
C GLN A 340 10.72 -12.14 3.70
N GLY A 341 9.57 -11.48 3.55
CA GLY A 341 9.00 -11.15 2.25
C GLY A 341 8.18 -12.28 1.62
N ASN A 342 7.91 -13.38 2.34
CA ASN A 342 7.07 -14.46 1.83
C ASN A 342 5.60 -14.06 1.92
N LEU A 343 4.83 -14.38 0.89
CA LEU A 343 3.42 -14.03 0.80
C LEU A 343 2.56 -15.17 1.37
N ILE A 344 1.68 -14.85 2.30
CA ILE A 344 0.62 -15.74 2.79
C ILE A 344 -0.68 -15.31 2.13
N VAL A 345 -1.38 -16.24 1.49
CA VAL A 345 -2.66 -16.04 0.80
C VAL A 345 -3.70 -16.93 1.46
N ALA A 346 -4.74 -16.33 2.01
CA ALA A 346 -5.94 -17.01 2.49
C ALA A 346 -7.09 -16.80 1.51
N GLY A 347 -7.92 -17.82 1.33
CA GLY A 347 -9.02 -17.80 0.38
C GLY A 347 -9.85 -19.07 0.44
N ARG A 348 -10.44 -19.44 -0.70
CA ARG A 348 -11.19 -20.68 -0.85
C ARG A 348 -10.94 -21.36 -2.19
N SER A 349 -11.21 -22.66 -2.25
CA SER A 349 -11.04 -23.49 -3.45
C SER A 349 -12.12 -24.56 -3.55
N THR A 350 -12.67 -24.75 -4.75
CA THR A 350 -13.48 -25.93 -5.10
C THR A 350 -12.66 -27.03 -5.79
N SER A 351 -11.38 -26.78 -6.08
CA SER A 351 -10.52 -27.72 -6.81
C SER A 351 -10.17 -28.95 -5.99
N PRO A 352 -10.43 -30.17 -6.50
CA PRO A 352 -9.93 -31.40 -5.87
C PRO A 352 -8.39 -31.48 -5.85
N ASN A 353 -7.75 -30.91 -6.88
CA ASN A 353 -6.31 -30.90 -7.11
C ASN A 353 -5.63 -29.56 -6.74
N PHE A 354 -6.25 -28.73 -5.89
CA PHE A 354 -5.63 -27.49 -5.41
C PHE A 354 -4.20 -27.74 -4.89
N PRO A 355 -3.21 -26.89 -5.23
CA PRO A 355 -1.83 -27.09 -4.81
C PRO A 355 -1.69 -27.06 -3.28
N LYS A 356 -1.41 -28.21 -2.66
CA LYS A 356 -1.27 -28.40 -1.21
C LYS A 356 -0.01 -29.16 -0.85
N THR A 357 0.61 -28.84 0.29
CA THR A 357 1.85 -29.49 0.77
C THR A 357 1.59 -30.56 1.83
N ILE A 358 0.39 -30.59 2.38
CA ILE A 358 -0.11 -31.64 3.27
C ILE A 358 -1.43 -32.21 2.72
N PRO A 359 -1.84 -33.43 3.12
CA PRO A 359 -3.16 -33.94 2.81
C PRO A 359 -4.27 -32.96 3.24
N GLN A 360 -5.38 -32.98 2.51
CA GLN A 360 -6.56 -32.17 2.85
C GLN A 360 -6.99 -32.47 4.28
N ILE A 361 -7.36 -31.43 5.02
CA ILE A 361 -7.85 -31.56 6.39
C ILE A 361 -9.38 -31.54 6.35
N GLY A 362 -9.99 -32.61 6.84
CA GLY A 362 -11.43 -32.83 6.69
C GLY A 362 -11.83 -33.50 5.39
N VAL A 363 -13.12 -33.75 5.26
CA VAL A 363 -13.68 -34.49 4.11
C VAL A 363 -13.63 -33.67 2.81
N GLY A 364 -13.71 -32.34 2.93
CA GLY A 364 -13.86 -31.41 1.80
C GLY A 364 -15.18 -31.57 1.07
N GLY A 365 -15.68 -30.47 0.53
CA GLY A 365 -17.04 -30.38 0.02
C GLY A 365 -17.17 -29.40 -1.14
N GLY A 366 -17.96 -28.35 -0.92
CA GLY A 366 -18.12 -27.26 -1.88
C GLY A 366 -16.86 -26.40 -1.93
N TYR A 367 -16.98 -25.13 -1.55
CA TYR A 367 -15.77 -24.37 -1.23
C TYR A 367 -15.11 -24.89 0.04
N ASP A 368 -13.80 -25.04 0.00
CA ASP A 368 -13.00 -25.31 1.20
C ASP A 368 -12.01 -24.16 1.42
N ILE A 369 -11.68 -23.88 2.69
CA ILE A 369 -10.69 -22.85 3.05
C ILE A 369 -9.31 -23.27 2.56
N ILE A 370 -8.59 -22.32 1.94
CA ILE A 370 -7.18 -22.48 1.59
C ILE A 370 -6.31 -21.45 2.29
N VAL A 371 -5.10 -21.86 2.66
CA VAL A 371 -4.02 -20.98 3.11
C VAL A 371 -2.73 -21.45 2.44
N THR A 372 -2.10 -20.58 1.66
CA THR A 372 -0.86 -20.88 0.93
C THR A 372 0.21 -19.85 1.28
N LYS A 373 1.43 -20.32 1.59
CA LYS A 373 2.61 -19.48 1.77
C LYS A 373 3.56 -19.66 0.58
N ILE A 374 3.80 -18.60 -0.17
CA ILE A 374 4.68 -18.54 -1.34
C ILE A 374 5.98 -17.82 -0.94
N ASN A 375 7.12 -18.31 -1.41
CA ASN A 375 8.40 -17.65 -1.14
C ASN A 375 8.45 -16.23 -1.74
N ALA A 376 9.33 -15.38 -1.21
CA ALA A 376 9.44 -13.97 -1.62
C ALA A 376 9.73 -13.77 -3.12
N ALA A 377 10.35 -14.77 -3.78
CA ALA A 377 10.66 -14.76 -5.21
C ALA A 377 9.47 -15.17 -6.09
N GLY A 378 8.38 -15.70 -5.52
CA GLY A 378 7.22 -16.18 -6.27
C GLY A 378 7.43 -17.49 -7.02
N THR A 379 8.51 -18.23 -6.74
CA THR A 379 8.93 -19.41 -7.52
C THR A 379 8.47 -20.74 -6.91
N ALA A 380 8.11 -20.76 -5.63
CA ALA A 380 7.72 -21.98 -4.93
C ALA A 380 6.78 -21.72 -3.76
N ILE A 381 5.90 -22.69 -3.47
CA ILE A 381 5.14 -22.77 -2.23
C ILE A 381 6.04 -23.31 -1.11
N ILE A 382 6.09 -22.61 0.01
CA ILE A 382 6.71 -23.06 1.27
C ILE A 382 5.78 -24.02 2.01
N GLY A 383 4.48 -23.72 2.02
CA GLY A 383 3.45 -24.54 2.63
C GLY A 383 2.07 -24.19 2.08
N SER A 384 1.15 -25.16 2.02
CA SER A 384 -0.22 -24.93 1.58
C SER A 384 -1.18 -25.96 2.17
N VAL A 385 -2.31 -25.47 2.66
CA VAL A 385 -3.41 -26.24 3.26
C VAL A 385 -4.69 -26.00 2.49
N LYS A 386 -5.48 -27.07 2.32
CA LYS A 386 -6.90 -27.04 1.99
C LYS A 386 -7.66 -27.72 3.13
N MET A 387 -8.65 -27.05 3.72
CA MET A 387 -9.37 -27.50 4.91
C MET A 387 -10.88 -27.23 4.79
N GLY A 388 -11.70 -28.26 5.02
CA GLY A 388 -13.15 -28.11 4.96
C GLY A 388 -13.97 -29.35 5.33
N GLY A 389 -15.25 -29.13 5.59
CA GLY A 389 -16.30 -30.12 5.84
C GLY A 389 -17.04 -30.51 4.56
N ILE A 390 -18.34 -30.87 4.65
CA ILE A 390 -19.12 -31.29 3.47
C ILE A 390 -19.81 -30.14 2.72
N GLU A 391 -20.01 -28.98 3.36
CA GLU A 391 -20.68 -27.81 2.77
C GLU A 391 -19.66 -26.77 2.30
N ASP A 392 -20.11 -25.53 2.09
CA ASP A 392 -19.24 -24.42 1.74
C ASP A 392 -18.55 -23.84 2.98
N ASP A 393 -17.23 -23.75 2.94
CA ASP A 393 -16.35 -23.16 3.93
C ASP A 393 -15.57 -21.99 3.31
N GLY A 394 -15.27 -20.98 4.12
CA GLY A 394 -14.78 -19.71 3.60
C GLY A 394 -15.84 -18.93 2.82
N VAL A 395 -17.12 -19.15 3.13
CA VAL A 395 -18.24 -18.48 2.46
C VAL A 395 -19.15 -17.83 3.49
N ASN A 396 -19.41 -16.54 3.34
CA ASN A 396 -20.41 -15.83 4.15
C ASN A 396 -21.80 -15.97 3.51
N ILE A 397 -22.62 -16.83 4.10
CA ILE A 397 -24.00 -17.23 3.81
C ILE A 397 -24.14 -18.06 2.53
N ARG A 398 -23.59 -17.59 1.41
CA ARG A 398 -23.63 -18.27 0.12
C ARG A 398 -22.62 -17.67 -0.86
N GLY A 399 -22.36 -18.39 -1.95
CA GLY A 399 -21.61 -17.91 -3.10
C GLY A 399 -22.18 -16.61 -3.69
N LYS A 400 -21.33 -15.90 -4.42
CA LYS A 400 -21.54 -14.49 -4.77
C LYS A 400 -22.79 -14.22 -5.61
N TYR A 401 -23.04 -15.01 -6.66
CA TYR A 401 -24.19 -14.78 -7.55
C TYR A 401 -25.25 -15.89 -7.43
N VAL A 402 -25.30 -16.56 -6.27
CA VAL A 402 -26.38 -17.47 -5.90
C VAL A 402 -27.62 -16.67 -5.43
N PRO A 403 -28.79 -16.79 -6.11
CA PRO A 403 -30.01 -16.08 -5.74
C PRO A 403 -30.54 -16.46 -4.34
N PRO A 404 -31.31 -15.57 -3.67
CA PRO A 404 -31.65 -14.21 -4.11
C PRO A 404 -30.44 -13.27 -4.06
N GLU A 405 -30.46 -12.22 -4.89
CA GLU A 405 -29.50 -11.12 -4.74
C GLU A 405 -29.84 -10.28 -3.50
N GLY A 406 -28.89 -9.45 -3.05
CA GLY A 406 -29.07 -8.52 -1.94
C GLY A 406 -28.65 -9.03 -0.57
N ALA A 407 -28.86 -8.14 0.41
CA ALA A 407 -28.44 -8.37 1.79
C ALA A 407 -29.20 -9.51 2.46
N ASP A 408 -28.47 -10.35 3.21
CA ASP A 408 -29.00 -11.51 3.93
C ASP A 408 -28.13 -11.80 5.15
N ALA A 409 -28.72 -11.75 6.35
CA ALA A 409 -28.03 -11.91 7.62
C ALA A 409 -26.71 -11.11 7.68
N THR A 410 -25.58 -11.80 7.87
CA THR A 410 -24.23 -11.24 7.98
C THR A 410 -23.64 -10.75 6.64
N ARG A 411 -24.29 -11.00 5.50
CA ARG A 411 -23.88 -10.52 4.19
C ARG A 411 -24.62 -9.22 3.85
N ARG A 412 -23.94 -8.07 3.95
CA ARG A 412 -24.60 -6.74 3.82
C ARG A 412 -24.09 -5.89 2.67
N ASN A 413 -22.94 -6.22 2.10
CA ASN A 413 -22.32 -5.51 0.99
C ASN A 413 -21.97 -6.45 -0.16
N TYR A 414 -21.78 -5.87 -1.34
CA TYR A 414 -21.13 -6.56 -2.45
C TYR A 414 -19.73 -7.05 -2.03
N GLY A 415 -19.41 -8.30 -2.35
CA GLY A 415 -18.14 -8.95 -2.00
C GLY A 415 -18.06 -9.55 -0.59
N ASP A 416 -19.10 -9.39 0.24
CA ASP A 416 -19.09 -9.92 1.61
C ASP A 416 -19.09 -11.46 1.68
N ASP A 417 -19.35 -12.16 0.58
CA ASP A 417 -19.26 -13.62 0.51
C ASP A 417 -17.82 -14.13 0.70
N ALA A 418 -16.83 -13.30 0.37
CA ALA A 418 -15.40 -13.58 0.42
C ALA A 418 -14.70 -12.85 1.59
N ARG A 419 -15.29 -12.95 2.80
CA ARG A 419 -14.75 -12.36 4.04
C ARG A 419 -13.98 -13.37 4.86
N SER A 420 -12.68 -13.14 4.99
CA SER A 420 -11.79 -13.77 5.97
C SER A 420 -10.56 -12.90 6.15
N GLU A 421 -9.83 -13.08 7.25
CA GLU A 421 -8.63 -12.29 7.56
C GLU A 421 -7.49 -13.23 7.96
N VAL A 422 -6.29 -12.95 7.44
CA VAL A 422 -5.07 -13.70 7.76
C VAL A 422 -4.02 -12.78 8.36
N ILE A 423 -3.50 -13.15 9.53
CA ILE A 423 -2.40 -12.42 10.18
C ILE A 423 -1.27 -13.37 10.55
N VAL A 424 -0.11 -12.80 10.85
CA VAL A 424 1.06 -13.52 11.37
C VAL A 424 1.50 -12.93 12.71
N ASP A 425 1.91 -13.78 13.65
CA ASP A 425 2.54 -13.31 14.89
C ASP A 425 4.06 -13.13 14.72
N ALA A 426 4.73 -12.67 15.78
CA ALA A 426 6.18 -12.50 15.80
C ALA A 426 6.99 -13.80 15.63
N ALA A 427 6.37 -14.97 15.88
CA ALA A 427 6.95 -16.28 15.63
C ALA A 427 6.59 -16.83 14.23
N ASN A 428 5.98 -16.00 13.38
CA ASN A 428 5.46 -16.32 12.06
C ASN A 428 4.35 -17.39 12.05
N ASN A 429 3.71 -17.71 13.17
CA ASN A 429 2.51 -18.56 13.13
C ASN A 429 1.41 -17.81 12.40
N ILE A 430 0.61 -18.54 11.63
CA ILE A 430 -0.41 -17.97 10.74
C ILE A 430 -1.77 -18.18 11.39
N TYR A 431 -2.56 -17.11 11.48
CA TYR A 431 -3.90 -17.14 12.06
C TYR A 431 -4.92 -16.77 11.00
N LEU A 432 -6.07 -17.44 11.01
CA LEU A 432 -7.17 -17.20 10.10
C LEU A 432 -8.49 -17.07 10.88
N ALA A 433 -9.27 -16.06 10.53
CA ALA A 433 -10.68 -15.93 10.89
C ALA A 433 -11.50 -16.06 9.61
N SER A 434 -12.50 -16.92 9.62
CA SER A 434 -13.36 -17.19 8.46
C SER A 434 -14.74 -17.67 8.92
N SER A 435 -15.53 -18.21 7.99
CA SER A 435 -16.84 -18.81 8.26
C SER A 435 -16.94 -20.21 7.66
N THR A 436 -17.83 -21.03 8.21
CA THR A 436 -18.12 -22.38 7.73
C THR A 436 -19.62 -22.62 7.75
N ARG A 437 -20.15 -23.29 6.72
CA ARG A 437 -21.51 -23.84 6.73
C ARG A 437 -21.52 -25.32 7.13
N SER A 438 -20.33 -25.90 7.27
CA SER A 438 -20.16 -27.31 7.56
C SER A 438 -20.27 -27.60 9.05
N SER A 439 -21.36 -28.26 9.45
CA SER A 439 -21.50 -28.79 10.81
C SER A 439 -20.42 -29.81 11.21
N ASN A 440 -19.70 -30.36 10.22
CA ASN A 440 -18.59 -31.29 10.39
C ASN A 440 -17.22 -30.68 10.04
N PHE A 441 -17.07 -29.35 10.10
CA PHE A 441 -15.79 -28.69 9.87
C PHE A 441 -14.69 -29.23 10.82
N PRO A 442 -13.44 -29.39 10.36
CA PRO A 442 -12.36 -29.95 11.19
C PRO A 442 -11.94 -29.02 12.33
N VAL A 443 -12.20 -29.45 13.56
CA VAL A 443 -11.74 -28.79 14.79
C VAL A 443 -10.66 -29.59 15.50
N SER A 444 -9.83 -28.91 16.30
CA SER A 444 -8.79 -29.58 17.10
C SER A 444 -9.37 -30.32 18.29
N THR A 445 -8.65 -31.35 18.76
CA THR A 445 -9.01 -32.00 20.02
C THR A 445 -8.94 -30.99 21.17
N GLY A 446 -10.01 -30.88 21.95
CA GLY A 446 -10.11 -29.88 23.03
C GLY A 446 -10.37 -28.45 22.54
N ALA A 447 -10.84 -28.27 21.30
CA ALA A 447 -11.28 -26.96 20.80
C ALA A 447 -12.27 -26.29 21.76
N ILE A 448 -12.13 -24.97 21.92
CA ILE A 448 -12.99 -24.15 22.79
C ILE A 448 -14.47 -24.22 22.40
N GLN A 449 -14.77 -24.43 21.12
CA GLN A 449 -16.09 -24.82 20.65
C GLN A 449 -15.92 -25.96 19.63
N ALA A 450 -16.23 -27.18 20.08
CA ALA A 450 -16.05 -28.40 19.29
C ALA A 450 -17.24 -28.71 18.36
N THR A 451 -18.37 -28.03 18.52
CA THR A 451 -19.60 -28.27 17.76
C THR A 451 -20.10 -26.98 17.13
N PHE A 452 -20.61 -27.10 15.91
CA PHE A 452 -21.35 -26.06 15.23
C PHE A 452 -22.51 -25.56 16.09
N GLY A 453 -22.56 -24.27 16.34
CA GLY A 453 -23.48 -23.59 17.25
C GLY A 453 -24.91 -23.56 16.72
N GLY A 454 -25.11 -23.26 15.43
CA GLY A 454 -26.44 -23.14 14.86
C GLY A 454 -26.50 -22.36 13.55
N GLY A 455 -27.71 -21.91 13.20
CA GLY A 455 -27.96 -21.18 11.96
C GLY A 455 -27.54 -21.91 10.69
N ARG A 456 -27.17 -21.12 9.68
CA ARG A 456 -26.64 -21.57 8.38
C ARG A 456 -25.12 -21.58 8.37
N GLN A 457 -24.47 -20.84 9.26
CA GLN A 457 -23.01 -20.76 9.37
C GLN A 457 -22.56 -20.37 10.76
N ASP A 458 -21.33 -20.78 11.07
CA ASP A 458 -20.55 -20.32 12.22
C ASP A 458 -19.25 -19.67 11.76
N GLY A 459 -18.65 -18.86 12.63
CA GLY A 459 -17.26 -18.46 12.50
C GLY A 459 -16.31 -19.64 12.72
N VAL A 460 -15.13 -19.59 12.11
CA VAL A 460 -14.00 -20.48 12.45
C VAL A 460 -12.75 -19.68 12.70
N ILE A 461 -11.96 -20.14 13.67
CA ILE A 461 -10.71 -19.52 14.09
C ILE A 461 -9.63 -20.60 14.08
N ILE A 462 -8.60 -20.39 13.27
CA ILE A 462 -7.58 -21.40 13.01
C ILE A 462 -6.21 -20.78 13.18
N LYS A 463 -5.30 -21.52 13.81
CA LYS A 463 -3.88 -21.17 13.93
C LYS A 463 -3.04 -22.30 13.35
N PHE A 464 -2.09 -21.96 12.50
CA PHE A 464 -1.16 -22.87 11.85
C PHE A 464 0.28 -22.59 12.26
N THR A 465 1.13 -23.59 12.07
CA THR A 465 2.59 -23.42 12.10
C THR A 465 3.07 -22.50 10.97
N PRO A 466 4.26 -21.88 11.09
CA PRO A 466 4.75 -20.89 10.11
C PRO A 466 4.94 -21.41 8.68
N THR A 467 5.10 -22.72 8.54
CA THR A 467 5.28 -23.44 7.28
C THR A 467 4.04 -24.21 6.86
N LEU A 468 2.90 -24.01 7.54
CA LEU A 468 1.63 -24.68 7.24
C LEU A 468 1.72 -26.22 7.28
N SER A 469 2.66 -26.77 8.05
CA SER A 469 2.86 -28.22 8.18
C SER A 469 1.88 -28.89 9.16
N SER A 470 1.23 -28.08 10.00
CA SER A 470 0.23 -28.55 10.95
C SER A 470 -0.66 -27.39 11.44
N VAL A 471 -1.86 -27.76 11.89
CA VAL A 471 -2.79 -26.90 12.63
C VAL A 471 -2.39 -26.94 14.11
N LEU A 472 -2.19 -25.78 14.72
CA LEU A 472 -1.94 -25.62 16.15
C LEU A 472 -3.24 -25.62 16.95
N PHE A 473 -4.27 -24.92 16.46
CA PHE A 473 -5.65 -25.12 16.89
C PHE A 473 -6.64 -24.74 15.78
N SER A 474 -7.85 -25.29 15.84
CA SER A 474 -9.00 -24.96 15.00
C SER A 474 -10.26 -25.12 15.85
N THR A 475 -11.18 -24.16 15.78
CA THR A 475 -12.42 -24.14 16.57
C THR A 475 -13.53 -23.44 15.80
N PHE A 476 -14.77 -23.84 16.06
CA PHE A 476 -15.93 -23.01 15.74
C PHE A 476 -15.97 -21.75 16.64
N PHE A 477 -16.76 -20.77 16.23
CA PHE A 477 -17.19 -19.64 17.02
C PHE A 477 -18.58 -19.19 16.56
N GLY A 478 -19.61 -19.47 17.36
CA GLY A 478 -21.00 -19.12 17.02
C GLY A 478 -22.00 -19.56 18.09
N GLY A 479 -23.19 -18.97 18.05
CA GLY A 479 -24.36 -19.29 18.85
C GLY A 479 -25.43 -19.98 18.01
N SER A 480 -26.71 -19.74 18.31
CA SER A 480 -27.84 -20.44 17.68
C SER A 480 -28.24 -19.95 16.27
N GLY A 481 -27.77 -18.78 15.87
CA GLY A 481 -28.06 -18.09 14.60
C GLY A 481 -26.91 -18.13 13.59
N ASP A 482 -26.92 -17.20 12.63
CA ASP A 482 -25.87 -17.06 11.61
C ASP A 482 -24.71 -16.21 12.16
N ASP A 483 -23.52 -16.79 12.24
CA ASP A 483 -22.35 -16.15 12.83
C ASP A 483 -21.14 -16.19 11.88
N ALA A 484 -20.38 -15.09 11.84
CA ALA A 484 -19.24 -14.97 10.94
C ALA A 484 -18.06 -14.26 11.62
N CYS A 485 -16.86 -14.83 11.53
CA CYS A 485 -15.63 -14.15 11.91
C CYS A 485 -15.02 -13.49 10.66
N PHE A 486 -15.05 -12.16 10.59
CA PHE A 486 -14.55 -11.41 9.43
C PHE A 486 -13.10 -10.99 9.58
N VAL A 487 -12.72 -10.56 10.78
CA VAL A 487 -11.40 -9.98 11.06
C VAL A 487 -10.83 -10.48 12.37
N LEU A 488 -9.50 -10.51 12.46
CA LEU A 488 -8.78 -10.73 13.70
C LEU A 488 -7.55 -9.84 13.81
N SER A 489 -7.12 -9.60 15.05
CA SER A 489 -5.84 -8.97 15.36
C SER A 489 -5.30 -9.50 16.70
N GLN A 490 -3.98 -9.46 16.87
CA GLN A 490 -3.33 -9.87 18.12
C GLN A 490 -3.09 -8.64 18.98
N ASN A 491 -3.47 -8.73 20.26
CA ASN A 491 -3.17 -7.70 21.23
C ASN A 491 -1.64 -7.64 21.47
N PRO A 492 -0.98 -6.49 21.22
CA PRO A 492 0.49 -6.41 21.28
C PRO A 492 1.07 -6.49 22.70
N VAL A 493 0.23 -6.38 23.74
CA VAL A 493 0.66 -6.42 25.15
C VAL A 493 0.45 -7.81 25.75
N SER A 494 -0.74 -8.39 25.59
CA SER A 494 -1.09 -9.69 26.15
C SER A 494 -0.77 -10.87 25.23
N GLY A 495 -0.64 -10.64 23.93
CA GLY A 495 -0.54 -11.69 22.92
C GLY A 495 -1.86 -12.41 22.62
N ASN A 496 -2.94 -12.10 23.34
CA ASN A 496 -4.27 -12.69 23.10
C ASN A 496 -4.83 -12.29 21.74
N ILE A 497 -5.63 -13.17 21.16
CA ILE A 497 -6.26 -12.97 19.86
C ILE A 497 -7.60 -12.28 20.09
N TYR A 498 -7.92 -11.29 19.27
CA TYR A 498 -9.25 -10.71 19.22
C TYR A 498 -9.84 -10.94 17.84
N VAL A 499 -11.08 -11.42 17.82
CA VAL A 499 -11.84 -11.71 16.60
C VAL A 499 -13.11 -10.89 16.61
N ALA A 500 -13.51 -10.39 15.45
CA ALA A 500 -14.72 -9.61 15.27
C ALA A 500 -15.42 -9.96 13.95
N GLY A 501 -16.71 -9.66 13.88
CA GLY A 501 -17.52 -9.92 12.71
C GLY A 501 -18.99 -9.57 12.93
N GLY A 502 -19.90 -10.37 12.38
CA GLY A 502 -21.35 -10.20 12.49
C GLY A 502 -22.03 -11.45 13.05
N THR A 503 -23.15 -11.25 13.73
CA THR A 503 -23.93 -12.30 14.39
C THR A 503 -25.42 -12.02 14.29
N THR A 504 -26.25 -13.07 14.16
CA THR A 504 -27.70 -13.02 14.44
C THR A 504 -28.06 -13.78 15.72
N SER A 505 -27.05 -14.24 16.45
CA SER A 505 -27.16 -15.01 17.69
C SER A 505 -27.28 -14.09 18.90
N SER A 506 -28.19 -14.46 19.82
CA SER A 506 -28.29 -13.80 21.14
C SER A 506 -27.42 -14.47 22.21
N ASP A 507 -26.84 -15.62 21.88
CA ASP A 507 -26.18 -16.56 22.77
C ASP A 507 -24.73 -16.90 22.35
N LEU A 508 -24.01 -15.94 21.75
CA LEU A 508 -22.59 -16.13 21.41
C LEU A 508 -21.77 -16.65 22.62
N PRO A 509 -20.72 -17.45 22.40
CA PRO A 509 -19.82 -17.90 23.48
C PRO A 509 -19.07 -16.76 24.20
N GLY A 510 -18.52 -17.02 25.39
CA GLY A 510 -17.66 -16.10 26.16
C GLY A 510 -18.37 -15.30 27.26
N ASP A 511 -17.61 -14.87 28.27
CA ASP A 511 -18.12 -14.06 29.39
C ASP A 511 -18.53 -12.66 28.90
N LYS A 512 -19.72 -12.22 29.34
CA LYS A 512 -20.34 -10.92 29.01
C LYS A 512 -20.43 -10.02 30.25
N THR A 513 -19.87 -10.45 31.38
CA THR A 513 -19.93 -9.69 32.63
C THR A 513 -19.07 -8.43 32.53
N GLY A 514 -19.69 -7.28 32.76
CA GLY A 514 -18.99 -5.98 32.74
C GLY A 514 -18.36 -5.65 31.39
N VAL A 515 -18.93 -6.13 30.29
CA VAL A 515 -18.60 -5.66 28.93
C VAL A 515 -19.51 -4.50 28.55
N LEU A 516 -19.10 -3.77 27.50
CA LEU A 516 -19.81 -2.62 26.96
C LEU A 516 -21.24 -2.96 26.57
N GLN A 517 -21.44 -4.09 25.89
CA GLN A 517 -22.77 -4.55 25.48
C GLN A 517 -22.85 -6.08 25.59
N GLY A 518 -23.51 -6.55 26.65
CA GLY A 518 -23.68 -7.98 26.93
C GLY A 518 -24.85 -8.64 26.21
N THR A 519 -25.66 -7.89 25.45
CA THR A 519 -26.88 -8.39 24.79
C THR A 519 -26.95 -7.95 23.33
N PHE A 520 -27.48 -8.84 22.50
CA PHE A 520 -27.89 -8.58 21.12
C PHE A 520 -29.05 -7.58 21.06
N GLN A 521 -29.03 -6.62 20.13
CA GLN A 521 -29.97 -5.48 20.08
C GLN A 521 -30.77 -5.40 18.76
N GLY A 522 -30.17 -5.79 17.64
CA GLY A 522 -30.72 -5.58 16.30
C GLY A 522 -31.21 -6.85 15.61
N ALA A 523 -31.18 -6.83 14.27
CA ALA A 523 -31.38 -8.03 13.45
C ALA A 523 -30.06 -8.74 13.11
N VAL A 524 -28.97 -7.95 13.11
CA VAL A 524 -27.59 -8.39 12.96
C VAL A 524 -26.78 -7.43 13.82
N ASP A 525 -25.95 -7.94 14.72
CA ASP A 525 -25.05 -7.13 15.54
C ASP A 525 -23.60 -7.48 15.20
N GLY A 526 -22.70 -6.53 15.43
CA GLY A 526 -21.29 -6.81 15.47
C GLY A 526 -20.92 -7.50 16.78
N PHE A 527 -19.74 -8.10 16.84
CA PHE A 527 -19.16 -8.56 18.10
C PHE A 527 -17.66 -8.35 18.14
N VAL A 528 -17.11 -8.36 19.35
CA VAL A 528 -15.67 -8.47 19.61
C VAL A 528 -15.46 -9.55 20.68
N THR A 529 -14.63 -10.54 20.36
CA THR A 529 -14.31 -11.67 21.23
C THR A 529 -12.81 -11.73 21.48
N GLN A 530 -12.43 -11.85 22.75
CA GLN A 530 -11.05 -12.09 23.17
C GLN A 530 -10.82 -13.57 23.46
N ILE A 531 -9.73 -14.13 22.94
CA ILE A 531 -9.34 -15.54 23.08
C ILE A 531 -7.88 -15.62 23.52
N ILE A 532 -7.55 -16.58 24.39
CA ILE A 532 -6.16 -16.88 24.75
C ILE A 532 -5.41 -17.37 23.49
N ASN A 533 -4.17 -16.93 23.31
CA ASN A 533 -3.42 -17.12 22.06
C ASN A 533 -3.16 -18.57 21.63
N ASP A 534 -3.24 -19.52 22.56
CA ASP A 534 -3.13 -20.95 22.29
C ASP A 534 -4.47 -21.60 21.94
N GLY A 535 -5.57 -20.84 21.96
CA GLY A 535 -6.92 -21.31 21.69
C GLY A 535 -7.54 -22.08 22.85
N SER A 536 -7.04 -21.97 24.08
CA SER A 536 -7.51 -22.77 25.23
C SER A 536 -8.79 -22.25 25.88
N ALA A 537 -9.12 -20.96 25.74
CA ALA A 537 -10.32 -20.37 26.31
C ALA A 537 -10.74 -19.08 25.60
N ILE A 538 -12.06 -18.84 25.55
CA ILE A 538 -12.65 -17.53 25.26
C ILE A 538 -12.68 -16.74 26.58
N VAL A 539 -12.01 -15.60 26.60
CA VAL A 539 -11.90 -14.75 27.79
C VAL A 539 -13.17 -13.91 27.96
N LYS A 540 -13.56 -13.19 26.91
CA LYS A 540 -14.65 -12.22 26.98
C LYS A 540 -15.26 -11.97 25.60
N THR A 541 -16.56 -11.67 25.57
CA THR A 541 -17.30 -11.32 24.36
C THR A 541 -18.21 -10.14 24.63
N THR A 542 -18.16 -9.13 23.76
CA THR A 542 -19.13 -8.03 23.73
C THR A 542 -19.81 -7.98 22.37
N TYR A 543 -21.12 -7.76 22.37
CA TYR A 543 -21.82 -7.32 21.17
C TYR A 543 -21.45 -5.86 20.86
N GLN A 544 -21.74 -5.43 19.64
CA GLN A 544 -21.55 -4.09 19.13
C GLN A 544 -22.70 -3.79 18.18
N GLY A 545 -23.80 -3.23 18.70
CA GLY A 545 -25.02 -3.12 17.93
C GLY A 545 -25.99 -2.06 18.40
N THR A 546 -26.87 -1.68 17.48
CA THR A 546 -28.02 -0.80 17.68
C THR A 546 -29.29 -1.62 17.45
N THR A 547 -30.46 -0.97 17.35
CA THR A 547 -31.67 -1.67 16.89
C THR A 547 -31.67 -1.93 15.38
N GLY A 548 -30.62 -1.52 14.65
CA GLY A 548 -30.45 -1.69 13.22
C GLY A 548 -29.74 -2.99 12.84
N ASN A 549 -29.02 -2.96 11.72
CA ASN A 549 -28.04 -3.96 11.34
C ASN A 549 -26.66 -3.34 11.54
N ASP A 550 -25.81 -4.00 12.31
CA ASP A 550 -24.50 -3.53 12.72
C ASP A 550 -23.48 -4.64 12.51
N LEU A 551 -22.32 -4.34 11.91
CA LEU A 551 -21.26 -5.33 11.69
C LEU A 551 -19.90 -4.68 11.87
N VAL A 552 -18.95 -5.45 12.41
CA VAL A 552 -17.54 -5.03 12.56
C VAL A 552 -16.71 -5.63 11.42
N TYR A 553 -16.05 -4.77 10.64
CA TYR A 553 -15.20 -5.13 9.50
C TYR A 553 -13.72 -4.85 9.72
N GLY A 554 -13.34 -4.27 10.86
CA GLY A 554 -11.96 -3.98 11.18
C GLY A 554 -11.71 -4.06 12.69
N ILE A 555 -10.58 -4.64 13.07
CA ILE A 555 -10.06 -4.62 14.43
C ILE A 555 -8.53 -4.42 14.41
N GLN A 556 -8.05 -3.46 15.19
CA GLN A 556 -6.63 -3.13 15.33
C GLN A 556 -6.30 -2.68 16.75
N PHE A 557 -5.02 -2.59 17.09
CA PHE A 557 -4.57 -2.16 18.40
C PHE A 557 -3.62 -0.97 18.32
N ASP A 558 -3.70 -0.08 19.31
CA ASP A 558 -2.55 0.78 19.60
C ASP A 558 -1.45 -0.02 20.34
N ARG A 559 -0.27 0.60 20.48
CA ARG A 559 0.88 0.00 21.18
C ARG A 559 0.63 -0.29 22.66
N LYS A 560 -0.40 0.30 23.27
CA LYS A 560 -0.79 0.09 24.67
C LYS A 560 -1.83 -1.02 24.82
N GLY A 561 -2.26 -1.64 23.72
CA GLY A 561 -3.20 -2.75 23.73
C GLY A 561 -4.67 -2.33 23.81
N PHE A 562 -5.01 -1.08 23.48
CA PHE A 562 -6.41 -0.67 23.33
C PHE A 562 -6.93 -1.13 21.97
N PRO A 563 -8.05 -1.87 21.91
CA PRO A 563 -8.66 -2.26 20.66
C PRO A 563 -9.40 -1.10 20.01
N TYR A 564 -9.27 -1.00 18.70
CA TYR A 564 -10.03 -0.13 17.82
C TYR A 564 -10.86 -1.00 16.90
N ILE A 565 -12.12 -0.64 16.70
CA ILE A 565 -13.02 -1.31 15.77
C ILE A 565 -13.54 -0.34 14.73
N MET A 566 -13.81 -0.85 13.54
CA MET A 566 -14.49 -0.13 12.46
C MET A 566 -15.57 -1.02 11.86
N GLY A 567 -16.71 -0.41 11.54
CA GLY A 567 -17.84 -1.14 11.00
C GLY A 567 -18.90 -0.25 10.38
N THR A 568 -20.04 -0.85 10.07
CA THR A 568 -21.21 -0.14 9.54
C THR A 568 -22.44 -0.38 10.39
N THR A 569 -23.38 0.57 10.34
CA THR A 569 -24.65 0.52 11.06
C THR A 569 -25.80 0.98 10.15
N THR A 570 -27.02 0.51 10.38
CA THR A 570 -28.25 1.17 9.86
C THR A 570 -29.01 1.93 10.95
N GLY A 571 -28.54 1.91 12.20
CA GLY A 571 -29.15 2.58 13.33
C GLY A 571 -28.48 3.91 13.67
N ASN A 572 -28.74 4.41 14.88
CA ASN A 572 -28.08 5.58 15.44
C ASN A 572 -26.93 5.14 16.33
N TRP A 573 -25.70 5.15 15.80
CA TRP A 573 -24.53 4.74 16.54
C TRP A 573 -24.21 5.72 17.68
N THR A 574 -23.64 5.19 18.77
CA THR A 574 -23.25 6.01 19.92
C THR A 574 -22.00 6.82 19.59
N VAL A 575 -22.10 8.16 19.69
CA VAL A 575 -20.98 9.09 19.58
C VAL A 575 -20.62 9.59 20.99
N THR A 576 -19.37 9.35 21.41
CA THR A 576 -18.89 9.72 22.75
C THR A 576 -17.38 9.96 22.77
N PRO A 577 -16.87 10.97 23.50
CA PRO A 577 -17.64 12.07 24.10
C PRO A 577 -18.32 12.93 23.02
N SER A 578 -19.31 13.74 23.38
CA SER A 578 -20.04 14.58 22.39
C SER A 578 -19.16 15.60 21.65
N THR A 579 -17.93 15.82 22.13
CA THR A 579 -16.92 16.72 21.55
C THR A 579 -16.03 16.04 20.51
N ILE A 580 -16.12 14.72 20.36
CA ILE A 580 -15.32 13.97 19.37
C ILE A 580 -15.72 14.41 17.95
N PHE A 581 -14.79 14.30 16.98
CA PHE A 581 -15.11 14.42 15.56
C PHE A 581 -16.37 13.60 15.24
N ASN A 582 -17.25 14.10 14.40
CA ASN A 582 -18.48 13.40 14.02
C ASN A 582 -19.03 13.96 12.71
N ASN A 583 -19.47 13.10 11.80
CA ASN A 583 -20.41 13.47 10.74
C ASN A 583 -21.82 12.99 11.14
N PRO A 584 -22.69 13.89 11.66
CA PRO A 584 -23.99 13.49 12.17
C PRO A 584 -24.82 12.68 11.18
N GLY A 585 -25.33 11.54 11.64
CA GLY A 585 -26.12 10.61 10.81
C GLY A 585 -25.29 9.60 10.02
N GLY A 586 -23.96 9.73 10.02
CA GLY A 586 -23.02 8.80 9.40
C GLY A 586 -23.28 7.35 9.80
N LYS A 587 -23.04 6.43 8.85
CA LYS A 587 -23.35 5.00 8.95
C LYS A 587 -22.11 4.10 8.91
N GLN A 588 -20.93 4.71 8.98
CA GLN A 588 -19.67 4.05 9.24
C GLN A 588 -19.21 4.50 10.61
N PHE A 589 -18.82 3.57 11.48
CA PHE A 589 -18.37 3.89 12.83
C PHE A 589 -16.90 3.54 13.04
N ILE A 590 -16.26 4.28 13.93
CA ILE A 590 -14.93 3.98 14.47
C ILE A 590 -15.01 4.11 15.99
N SER A 591 -14.59 3.08 16.71
CA SER A 591 -14.60 3.11 18.18
C SER A 591 -13.28 2.60 18.74
N LYS A 592 -12.72 3.32 19.70
CA LYS A 592 -11.63 2.84 20.57
C LYS A 592 -12.26 2.32 21.86
N LEU A 593 -12.06 1.04 22.19
CA LEU A 593 -12.63 0.43 23.39
C LEU A 593 -11.59 0.39 24.50
N GLN A 594 -12.06 0.28 25.74
CA GLN A 594 -11.21 -0.12 26.86
C GLN A 594 -10.64 -1.53 26.62
N PRO A 595 -9.42 -1.86 27.08
CA PRO A 595 -8.80 -3.17 26.84
C PRO A 595 -9.59 -4.35 27.42
N ASP A 596 -10.37 -4.11 28.47
CA ASP A 596 -11.28 -5.06 29.13
C ASP A 596 -12.69 -5.12 28.49
N LEU A 597 -12.87 -4.40 27.38
CA LEU A 597 -14.10 -4.27 26.60
C LEU A 597 -15.28 -3.68 27.38
N SER A 598 -15.06 -3.00 28.51
CA SER A 598 -16.13 -2.49 29.39
C SER A 598 -16.80 -1.21 28.90
N ALA A 599 -16.09 -0.38 28.14
CA ALA A 599 -16.57 0.92 27.71
C ALA A 599 -15.89 1.39 26.42
N TYR A 600 -16.46 2.41 25.78
CA TYR A 600 -15.74 3.22 24.80
C TYR A 600 -14.73 4.13 25.51
N VAL A 601 -13.49 4.19 25.01
CA VAL A 601 -12.62 5.35 25.22
C VAL A 601 -13.16 6.52 24.41
N TYR A 602 -13.46 6.25 23.14
CA TYR A 602 -14.27 7.11 22.29
C TYR A 602 -14.99 6.29 21.22
N SER A 603 -16.05 6.84 20.66
CA SER A 603 -16.80 6.29 19.54
C SER A 603 -17.29 7.43 18.66
N THR A 604 -17.18 7.28 17.35
CA THR A 604 -17.56 8.30 16.36
C THR A 604 -18.17 7.66 15.11
N VAL A 605 -18.83 8.46 14.30
CA VAL A 605 -19.27 8.11 12.95
C VAL A 605 -18.75 9.08 11.90
N PHE A 606 -18.57 8.56 10.70
CA PHE A 606 -18.29 9.34 9.51
C PHE A 606 -19.24 8.93 8.37
N GLY A 607 -19.25 9.73 7.31
CA GLY A 607 -20.09 9.50 6.12
C GLY A 607 -21.14 10.58 5.91
N THR A 608 -22.15 10.28 5.11
CA THR A 608 -23.28 11.18 4.87
C THR A 608 -24.44 10.89 5.83
N ASN A 609 -25.38 11.84 5.95
CA ASN A 609 -26.62 11.65 6.70
C ASN A 609 -27.63 10.80 5.92
N SER A 610 -27.25 9.56 5.58
CA SER A 610 -28.08 8.56 4.89
C SER A 610 -28.71 7.59 5.88
N SER A 611 -29.76 6.87 5.49
CA SER A 611 -30.33 5.77 6.28
C SER A 611 -29.52 4.47 6.18
N VAL A 612 -28.59 4.37 5.24
CA VAL A 612 -27.78 3.18 4.97
C VAL A 612 -26.29 3.53 4.81
N PRO A 613 -25.36 2.59 5.01
CA PRO A 613 -23.93 2.81 4.83
C PRO A 613 -23.54 3.35 3.44
N ASN A 614 -22.56 4.23 3.40
CA ASN A 614 -21.93 4.70 2.16
C ASN A 614 -21.02 3.62 1.58
N LEU A 615 -20.19 3.02 2.44
CA LEU A 615 -19.06 2.19 2.04
C LEU A 615 -19.24 0.74 2.47
N SER A 616 -18.87 -0.18 1.58
CA SER A 616 -18.38 -1.52 1.90
C SER A 616 -16.92 -1.40 2.37
N PRO A 617 -16.62 -1.64 3.65
CA PRO A 617 -15.26 -1.49 4.16
C PRO A 617 -14.32 -2.58 3.65
N VAL A 618 -13.08 -2.24 3.29
CA VAL A 618 -12.11 -3.19 2.71
C VAL A 618 -10.75 -3.18 3.40
N ALA A 619 -10.40 -2.11 4.11
CA ALA A 619 -9.17 -2.02 4.89
C ALA A 619 -9.34 -1.14 6.12
N PHE A 620 -8.62 -1.49 7.19
CA PHE A 620 -8.60 -0.77 8.46
C PHE A 620 -7.22 -0.82 9.11
N LEU A 621 -6.70 0.33 9.55
CA LEU A 621 -5.43 0.43 10.26
C LEU A 621 -5.49 1.46 11.38
N VAL A 622 -4.77 1.17 12.48
CA VAL A 622 -4.30 2.18 13.44
C VAL A 622 -2.79 2.31 13.27
N ASP A 623 -2.29 3.49 12.89
CA ASP A 623 -0.86 3.69 12.70
C ASP A 623 -0.11 3.83 14.04
N ARG A 624 1.21 3.96 13.96
CA ARG A 624 2.09 4.13 15.14
C ARG A 624 1.81 5.41 15.93
N CYS A 625 1.19 6.41 15.31
CA CYS A 625 0.79 7.67 15.90
C CYS A 625 -0.65 7.63 16.44
N GLU A 626 -1.35 6.50 16.32
CA GLU A 626 -2.76 6.30 16.66
C GLU A 626 -3.76 7.03 15.75
N ASN A 627 -3.36 7.46 14.56
CA ASN A 627 -4.33 7.86 13.52
C ASN A 627 -5.00 6.61 12.97
N VAL A 628 -6.26 6.76 12.55
CA VAL A 628 -7.08 5.63 12.11
C VAL A 628 -7.42 5.78 10.62
N TYR A 629 -7.08 4.77 9.84
CA TYR A 629 -7.24 4.74 8.38
C TYR A 629 -8.34 3.77 8.02
N VAL A 630 -9.22 4.21 7.13
CA VAL A 630 -10.31 3.41 6.59
C VAL A 630 -10.32 3.56 5.08
N SER A 631 -10.42 2.44 4.37
CA SER A 631 -10.81 2.45 2.96
C SER A 631 -12.05 1.58 2.77
N GLY A 632 -12.86 1.99 1.80
CA GLY A 632 -14.02 1.24 1.39
C GLY A 632 -14.53 1.73 0.05
N TRP A 633 -15.39 0.93 -0.56
CA TRP A 633 -16.01 1.24 -1.84
C TRP A 633 -17.51 1.46 -1.66
N GLY A 634 -18.09 2.46 -2.30
CA GLY A 634 -19.53 2.69 -2.29
C GLY A 634 -20.01 3.04 -3.69
N GLY A 635 -21.04 2.37 -4.20
CA GLY A 635 -21.42 2.59 -5.59
C GLY A 635 -22.49 1.70 -6.21
N GLY A 636 -22.59 1.82 -7.53
CA GLY A 636 -23.69 1.32 -8.36
C GLY A 636 -23.93 -0.19 -8.26
N ILE A 637 -22.88 -1.02 -8.22
CA ILE A 637 -23.03 -2.49 -8.12
C ILE A 637 -23.76 -2.91 -6.85
N ASN A 638 -23.59 -2.23 -5.72
CA ASN A 638 -24.37 -2.53 -4.51
C ASN A 638 -25.87 -2.40 -4.83
N ASN A 639 -26.29 -1.31 -5.45
CA ASN A 639 -27.68 -1.10 -5.82
C ASN A 639 -28.17 -2.08 -6.90
N LEU A 640 -27.36 -2.35 -7.92
CA LEU A 640 -27.66 -3.32 -8.98
C LEU A 640 -27.87 -4.73 -8.42
N LYS A 641 -27.08 -5.10 -7.41
CA LYS A 641 -27.13 -6.39 -6.71
C LYS A 641 -27.94 -6.34 -5.41
N GLN A 642 -28.77 -5.31 -5.22
CA GLN A 642 -29.74 -5.17 -4.12
C GLN A 642 -29.12 -5.12 -2.71
N PHE A 643 -27.86 -4.73 -2.58
CA PHE A 643 -27.22 -4.38 -1.31
C PHE A 643 -27.49 -2.92 -0.92
N PRO A 644 -27.85 -2.62 0.35
CA PRO A 644 -28.07 -1.25 0.79
C PRO A 644 -26.78 -0.42 0.72
N SER A 645 -26.75 0.62 -0.11
CA SER A 645 -25.62 1.56 -0.17
C SER A 645 -26.08 2.98 -0.51
N ALA A 646 -25.49 3.96 0.17
CA ALA A 646 -25.66 5.39 -0.13
C ALA A 646 -24.66 5.89 -1.18
N GLY A 647 -23.72 5.05 -1.61
CA GLY A 647 -22.61 5.44 -2.50
C GLY A 647 -21.64 6.42 -1.86
N THR A 648 -20.69 6.90 -2.66
CA THR A 648 -19.68 7.90 -2.26
C THR A 648 -20.13 9.35 -2.42
N SER A 649 -21.29 9.59 -3.05
CA SER A 649 -21.81 10.93 -3.30
C SER A 649 -21.98 11.74 -2.02
N GLY A 650 -21.30 12.89 -1.96
CA GLY A 650 -21.39 13.82 -0.83
C GLY A 650 -20.55 13.42 0.39
N LEU A 651 -19.71 12.39 0.30
CA LEU A 651 -18.72 12.13 1.34
C LEU A 651 -17.76 13.32 1.49
N PRO A 652 -17.45 13.76 2.71
CA PRO A 652 -16.61 14.95 2.91
C PRO A 652 -15.19 14.75 2.37
N GLU A 653 -14.70 15.66 1.54
CA GLU A 653 -13.29 15.65 1.13
C GLU A 653 -12.45 16.57 2.01
N VAL A 654 -11.34 16.05 2.50
CA VAL A 654 -10.37 16.80 3.30
C VAL A 654 -8.99 16.50 2.73
N SER A 655 -8.29 17.52 2.25
CA SER A 655 -7.02 17.36 1.53
C SER A 655 -7.07 16.30 0.41
N PRO A 656 -8.10 16.28 -0.46
CA PRO A 656 -8.31 15.19 -1.42
C PRO A 656 -7.16 15.07 -2.43
N LEU A 657 -7.04 13.88 -3.03
CA LEU A 657 -6.15 13.67 -4.18
C LEU A 657 -6.58 14.57 -5.34
N THR A 658 -5.59 15.07 -6.06
CA THR A 658 -5.81 15.88 -7.25
C THR A 658 -5.60 15.02 -8.50
N ASN A 659 -6.13 15.48 -9.64
CA ASN A 659 -5.98 14.80 -10.94
C ASN A 659 -6.64 13.42 -11.04
N ILE A 660 -7.63 13.15 -10.19
CA ILE A 660 -8.56 12.04 -10.32
C ILE A 660 -9.87 12.54 -10.97
N PRO A 661 -10.58 11.70 -11.74
CA PRO A 661 -11.92 11.99 -12.23
C PRO A 661 -12.83 12.39 -11.07
N ALA A 662 -13.78 13.29 -11.33
CA ALA A 662 -14.73 13.68 -10.29
C ALA A 662 -15.56 12.46 -9.86
N ALA A 663 -15.77 12.33 -8.54
CA ALA A 663 -16.61 11.30 -7.95
C ALA A 663 -17.98 11.23 -8.66
N ASP A 664 -18.38 10.03 -9.05
CA ASP A 664 -19.69 9.76 -9.66
C ASP A 664 -20.66 9.08 -8.69
N GLY A 665 -20.22 8.89 -7.45
CA GLY A 665 -20.97 8.21 -6.40
C GLY A 665 -20.72 6.70 -6.36
N ALA A 666 -19.83 6.20 -7.22
CA ALA A 666 -19.44 4.80 -7.34
C ALA A 666 -17.92 4.56 -7.23
N ASP A 667 -17.28 5.18 -6.23
CA ASP A 667 -15.81 5.23 -6.11
C ASP A 667 -15.29 4.51 -4.85
N PHE A 668 -13.97 4.33 -4.77
CA PHE A 668 -13.30 4.15 -3.48
C PHE A 668 -13.28 5.46 -2.71
N TYR A 669 -13.38 5.37 -1.39
CA TYR A 669 -13.17 6.48 -0.49
C TYR A 669 -12.14 6.10 0.58
N PHE A 670 -11.15 6.98 0.77
CA PHE A 670 -10.10 6.85 1.78
C PHE A 670 -10.28 7.92 2.83
N PHE A 671 -10.34 7.48 4.08
CA PHE A 671 -10.60 8.32 5.24
C PHE A 671 -9.50 8.14 6.28
N VAL A 672 -9.03 9.25 6.84
CA VAL A 672 -8.07 9.24 7.95
C VAL A 672 -8.61 10.10 9.09
N LEU A 673 -8.82 9.46 10.24
CA LEU A 673 -9.16 10.09 11.50
C LEU A 673 -7.89 10.41 12.28
N GLU A 674 -7.78 11.65 12.74
CA GLU A 674 -6.72 12.06 13.65
C GLU A 674 -6.76 11.25 14.94
N LYS A 675 -5.58 11.02 15.53
CA LYS A 675 -5.43 10.49 16.88
C LYS A 675 -6.48 11.03 17.84
N ASN A 676 -7.03 10.15 18.68
CA ASN A 676 -8.09 10.48 19.66
C ASN A 676 -9.37 11.07 19.04
N GLY A 677 -9.63 10.81 17.75
CA GLY A 677 -10.83 11.23 17.06
C GLY A 677 -11.04 12.74 17.05
N GLN A 678 -9.98 13.54 16.96
CA GLN A 678 -10.07 15.00 17.04
C GLN A 678 -10.64 15.63 15.77
N SER A 679 -10.18 15.17 14.61
CA SER A 679 -10.61 15.69 13.30
C SER A 679 -10.43 14.64 12.20
N GLN A 680 -10.99 14.91 11.03
CA GLN A 680 -10.64 14.20 9.80
C GLN A 680 -9.38 14.84 9.22
N LEU A 681 -8.28 14.08 9.13
CA LEU A 681 -7.03 14.54 8.52
C LEU A 681 -7.06 14.45 7.00
N PHE A 682 -7.77 13.45 6.48
CA PHE A 682 -7.83 13.15 5.06
C PHE A 682 -9.15 12.50 4.66
N GLY A 683 -9.62 12.84 3.46
CA GLY A 683 -10.81 12.31 2.82
C GLY A 683 -10.70 12.52 1.32
N THR A 684 -10.65 11.45 0.53
CA THR A 684 -10.64 11.53 -0.94
C THR A 684 -11.42 10.38 -1.54
N HIS A 685 -12.02 10.62 -2.70
CA HIS A 685 -12.41 9.54 -3.60
C HIS A 685 -11.21 9.08 -4.44
N PHE A 686 -11.34 7.92 -5.10
CA PHE A 686 -10.49 7.48 -6.19
C PHE A 686 -11.28 6.47 -7.04
N GLY A 687 -11.37 6.70 -8.34
CA GLY A 687 -12.17 5.86 -9.22
C GLY A 687 -12.20 6.37 -10.64
N GLN A 688 -12.86 5.61 -11.50
CA GLN A 688 -13.21 6.01 -12.86
C GLN A 688 -14.57 6.72 -12.88
N ASN A 689 -14.86 7.50 -13.92
CA ASN A 689 -16.16 8.16 -14.06
C ASN A 689 -17.01 7.45 -15.14
N GLY A 690 -18.20 6.96 -14.79
CA GLY A 690 -19.20 6.46 -15.74
C GLY A 690 -18.88 5.10 -16.39
N SER A 691 -19.33 4.01 -15.76
CA SER A 691 -19.44 2.62 -16.29
C SER A 691 -20.14 1.70 -15.25
N VAL A 692 -19.84 0.39 -15.22
CA VAL A 692 -20.15 -0.53 -14.09
C VAL A 692 -19.45 -0.07 -12.79
N GLY A 693 -18.36 0.69 -12.93
CA GLY A 693 -17.59 1.32 -11.84
C GLY A 693 -16.38 0.49 -11.41
N ASP A 694 -15.34 1.17 -10.93
CA ASP A 694 -14.32 0.52 -10.10
C ASP A 694 -14.96 -0.03 -8.83
N HIS A 695 -14.44 -1.14 -8.30
CA HIS A 695 -14.97 -1.77 -7.08
C HIS A 695 -13.98 -2.83 -6.57
N VAL A 696 -14.38 -3.61 -5.56
CA VAL A 696 -13.72 -4.87 -5.20
C VAL A 696 -14.73 -5.99 -5.20
N ASP A 697 -14.28 -7.18 -5.59
CA ASP A 697 -15.12 -8.37 -5.68
C ASP A 697 -15.16 -9.20 -4.39
N GLY A 698 -14.48 -8.73 -3.34
CA GLY A 698 -14.39 -9.31 -2.01
C GLY A 698 -13.03 -9.02 -1.39
N GLY A 699 -12.74 -9.69 -0.27
CA GLY A 699 -11.41 -9.67 0.35
C GLY A 699 -11.02 -8.42 1.14
N THR A 700 -9.75 -8.35 1.52
CA THR A 700 -9.17 -7.33 2.40
C THR A 700 -7.93 -6.70 1.77
N SER A 701 -7.93 -5.39 1.62
CA SER A 701 -6.74 -4.61 1.31
C SER A 701 -6.09 -4.11 2.60
N ARG A 702 -4.88 -3.52 2.53
CA ARG A 702 -4.13 -3.16 3.73
C ARG A 702 -3.53 -1.77 3.67
N PHE A 703 -3.24 -1.27 4.86
CA PHE A 703 -2.32 -0.17 5.06
C PHE A 703 -1.08 -0.70 5.77
N ASP A 704 0.10 -0.09 5.54
CA ASP A 704 1.27 -0.37 6.37
C ASP A 704 1.32 0.52 7.62
N ALA A 705 2.13 0.12 8.60
CA ALA A 705 2.22 0.85 9.88
C ALA A 705 2.72 2.30 9.77
N ASN A 706 3.15 2.76 8.59
CA ASN A 706 3.54 4.13 8.31
C ASN A 706 2.39 4.96 7.71
N GLY A 707 1.21 4.36 7.51
CA GLY A 707 0.06 5.02 6.90
C GLY A 707 0.11 5.01 5.38
N VAL A 708 0.80 4.06 4.73
CA VAL A 708 0.73 3.90 3.27
C VAL A 708 -0.41 2.95 2.92
N ILE A 709 -1.23 3.31 1.93
CA ILE A 709 -2.33 2.47 1.42
C ILE A 709 -1.82 1.49 0.38
N TYR A 710 -2.29 0.25 0.43
CA TYR A 710 -2.13 -0.77 -0.60
C TYR A 710 -3.50 -1.34 -0.96
N GLN A 711 -4.03 -0.95 -2.11
CA GLN A 711 -5.39 -1.30 -2.52
C GLN A 711 -5.40 -2.06 -3.86
N GLY A 712 -6.00 -3.25 -3.86
CA GLY A 712 -6.38 -4.00 -5.07
C GLY A 712 -7.81 -3.64 -5.47
N ILE A 713 -8.03 -3.33 -6.75
CA ILE A 713 -9.29 -2.75 -7.26
C ILE A 713 -9.63 -3.40 -8.60
N CYS A 714 -10.88 -3.82 -8.81
CA CYS A 714 -11.39 -4.07 -10.15
C CYS A 714 -11.63 -2.74 -10.85
N ALA A 715 -11.00 -2.51 -12.00
CA ALA A 715 -11.11 -1.25 -12.72
C ALA A 715 -11.41 -1.47 -14.20
N ASN A 716 -11.94 -0.43 -14.85
CA ASN A 716 -12.35 -0.37 -16.26
C ASN A 716 -13.41 -1.40 -16.72
N CYS A 717 -14.09 -2.04 -15.77
CA CYS A 717 -15.16 -2.99 -16.01
C CYS A 717 -16.24 -2.47 -16.97
N GLY A 718 -16.60 -3.29 -17.96
CA GLY A 718 -17.56 -2.95 -19.01
C GLY A 718 -16.93 -2.52 -20.35
N GLY A 719 -15.61 -2.69 -20.52
CA GLY A 719 -14.95 -2.60 -21.83
C GLY A 719 -14.67 -1.18 -22.33
N ALA A 720 -14.34 -0.24 -21.42
CA ALA A 720 -13.90 1.10 -21.84
C ALA A 720 -12.58 1.01 -22.63
N PRO A 721 -12.50 1.47 -23.90
CA PRO A 721 -11.26 1.43 -24.66
C PRO A 721 -10.22 2.38 -24.05
N SER A 722 -9.10 1.84 -23.55
CA SER A 722 -8.06 2.60 -22.87
C SER A 722 -6.88 2.90 -23.80
N THR A 723 -6.92 4.05 -24.47
CA THR A 723 -5.67 4.72 -24.84
C THR A 723 -5.38 5.77 -23.76
N PRO A 724 -4.13 5.91 -23.27
CA PRO A 724 -3.82 6.89 -22.22
C PRO A 724 -4.25 8.29 -22.66
N GLY A 725 -5.15 8.92 -21.90
CA GLY A 725 -5.63 10.28 -22.17
C GLY A 725 -6.66 10.44 -23.29
N SER A 726 -7.19 9.35 -23.88
CA SER A 726 -8.25 9.44 -24.92
C SER A 726 -9.66 9.25 -24.39
N CYS A 727 -9.83 8.75 -23.16
CA CYS A 727 -11.13 8.54 -22.54
C CYS A 727 -11.22 9.37 -21.24
N PRO A 728 -12.14 10.34 -21.13
CA PRO A 728 -12.34 11.14 -19.91
C PRO A 728 -12.88 10.33 -18.72
N ASN A 729 -13.20 9.05 -18.95
CA ASN A 729 -13.93 8.14 -18.05
C ASN A 729 -13.10 6.92 -17.60
N ALA A 730 -11.80 6.87 -17.92
CA ALA A 730 -10.94 5.73 -17.59
C ALA A 730 -10.41 5.81 -16.15
N PHE A 731 -10.15 4.63 -15.56
CA PHE A 731 -9.52 4.54 -14.24
C PHE A 731 -8.13 5.20 -14.23
N PRO A 732 -7.78 6.00 -13.21
CA PRO A 732 -6.55 6.79 -13.23
C PRO A 732 -5.32 5.91 -13.02
N THR A 733 -4.34 6.02 -13.91
CA THR A 733 -3.02 5.41 -13.77
C THR A 733 -1.92 6.47 -13.70
N THR A 734 -0.82 6.14 -13.04
CA THR A 734 0.36 7.00 -12.95
C THR A 734 1.26 6.77 -14.17
N THR A 735 1.88 7.83 -14.69
CA THR A 735 2.83 7.70 -15.81
C THR A 735 4.03 6.82 -15.41
N GLY A 736 4.50 5.96 -16.32
CA GLY A 736 5.70 5.14 -16.10
C GLY A 736 5.49 3.88 -15.26
N VAL A 737 4.25 3.58 -14.88
CA VAL A 737 3.90 2.33 -14.20
C VAL A 737 3.91 1.12 -15.13
N TRP A 738 3.95 -0.07 -14.55
CA TRP A 738 3.95 -1.35 -15.28
C TRP A 738 2.80 -1.49 -16.28
N GLY A 739 1.58 -1.22 -15.84
CA GLY A 739 0.35 -1.32 -16.62
C GLY A 739 -0.35 0.03 -16.70
N PRO A 740 0.05 0.92 -17.62
CA PRO A 740 -0.56 2.25 -17.72
C PRO A 740 -1.95 2.22 -18.38
N VAL A 741 -2.31 1.10 -19.01
CA VAL A 741 -3.55 0.88 -19.73
C VAL A 741 -4.17 -0.45 -19.33
N ASP A 742 -5.48 -0.52 -19.48
CA ASP A 742 -6.19 -1.77 -19.42
C ASP A 742 -6.01 -2.54 -20.75
N ALA A 743 -5.39 -3.72 -20.66
CA ALA A 743 -5.16 -4.62 -21.78
C ALA A 743 -6.25 -5.70 -21.93
N SER A 744 -7.24 -5.74 -21.04
CA SER A 744 -8.38 -6.66 -21.02
C SER A 744 -9.53 -6.13 -21.89
N SER A 745 -10.45 -7.02 -22.26
CA SER A 745 -11.70 -6.66 -22.93
C SER A 745 -12.83 -6.29 -21.96
N ASN A 746 -12.66 -6.50 -20.66
CA ASN A 746 -13.66 -6.20 -19.63
C ASN A 746 -13.05 -5.48 -18.43
N CYS A 747 -12.81 -6.17 -17.30
CA CYS A 747 -12.15 -5.60 -16.14
C CYS A 747 -10.66 -5.93 -16.16
N ASN A 748 -9.91 -5.12 -15.42
CA ASN A 748 -8.52 -5.40 -15.08
C ASN A 748 -8.26 -4.94 -13.65
N GLU A 749 -7.62 -5.80 -12.87
CA GLU A 749 -7.19 -5.42 -11.53
C GLU A 749 -6.19 -4.26 -11.61
N ALA A 750 -6.45 -3.22 -10.83
CA ALA A 750 -5.58 -2.10 -10.56
C ALA A 750 -5.00 -2.20 -9.15
N ALA A 751 -3.74 -1.80 -9.02
CA ALA A 751 -3.03 -1.63 -7.76
C ALA A 751 -2.81 -0.14 -7.53
N LEU A 752 -3.32 0.36 -6.41
CA LEU A 752 -3.22 1.76 -5.99
C LEU A 752 -2.41 1.85 -4.70
N LYS A 753 -1.32 2.63 -4.74
CA LYS A 753 -0.47 2.92 -3.59
C LYS A 753 -0.41 4.42 -3.31
N ILE A 754 -0.81 4.80 -2.10
CA ILE A 754 -0.83 6.19 -1.65
C ILE A 754 -0.01 6.29 -0.38
N GLU A 755 0.98 7.17 -0.34
CA GLU A 755 1.73 7.49 0.88
C GLU A 755 1.12 8.72 1.52
N PHE A 756 0.54 8.52 2.70
CA PHE A 756 0.29 9.63 3.59
C PHE A 756 1.59 9.92 4.31
N ASN A 757 2.28 10.97 3.87
CA ASN A 757 3.47 11.51 4.55
C ASN A 757 3.03 12.14 5.91
N ILE A 758 2.46 11.33 6.80
CA ILE A 758 2.19 11.58 8.22
C ILE A 758 3.25 10.77 9.01
N GLY A 759 4.49 10.80 8.49
CA GLY A 759 5.50 9.79 8.74
C GLY A 759 5.91 9.66 10.22
N PRO A 760 6.27 8.45 10.67
CA PRO A 760 6.63 8.19 12.05
C PRO A 760 7.97 8.84 12.42
N VAL A 761 8.20 8.97 13.73
CA VAL A 761 9.54 9.16 14.29
C VAL A 761 10.38 7.94 13.90
N VAL A 762 11.36 8.13 13.00
CA VAL A 762 12.39 7.12 12.75
C VAL A 762 13.44 7.32 13.82
N CYS A 763 13.71 6.31 14.64
CA CYS A 763 14.81 6.35 15.60
C CYS A 763 16.03 5.72 14.93
N ASP A 764 17.09 6.47 14.73
CA ASP A 764 18.34 5.98 14.17
C ASP A 764 19.54 6.68 14.84
N VAL A 765 20.63 5.95 14.99
CA VAL A 765 21.83 6.42 15.70
C VAL A 765 23.08 5.80 15.11
N LEU A 766 24.09 6.64 14.94
CA LEU A 766 25.46 6.23 14.67
C LEU A 766 26.31 6.43 15.93
N ALA A 767 26.86 5.34 16.46
CA ALA A 767 27.83 5.38 17.54
C ALA A 767 29.26 5.26 16.98
N GLY A 768 30.18 6.15 17.35
CA GLY A 768 31.55 6.07 16.86
C GLY A 768 32.47 7.24 17.26
N PRO A 769 33.75 7.21 16.85
CA PRO A 769 34.39 6.17 16.02
C PRO A 769 34.78 4.89 16.77
N ASN A 770 34.88 4.91 18.09
CA ASN A 770 35.23 3.73 18.90
C ASN A 770 34.02 3.25 19.68
N THR A 771 33.50 2.07 19.34
CA THR A 771 32.38 1.41 20.03
C THR A 771 32.83 0.23 20.90
N ASN A 772 34.14 -0.01 20.97
CA ASN A 772 34.78 -1.03 21.81
C ASN A 772 36.13 -0.49 22.32
N GLY A 773 36.45 -0.74 23.59
CA GLY A 773 37.65 -0.22 24.25
C GLY A 773 37.66 -0.45 25.76
N CYS A 774 38.71 0.02 26.45
CA CYS A 774 38.81 -0.04 27.91
C CYS A 774 38.11 1.15 28.56
N ALA A 775 37.52 0.94 29.74
CA ALA A 775 36.99 2.03 30.55
C ALA A 775 38.12 2.96 31.06
N PRO A 776 37.94 4.30 31.04
CA PRO A 776 36.76 5.02 30.56
C PRO A 776 36.72 5.10 29.02
N LEU A 777 35.59 4.71 28.42
CA LEU A 777 35.36 4.79 26.98
C LEU A 777 34.32 5.86 26.68
N THR A 778 34.74 6.93 26.00
CA THR A 778 33.82 7.95 25.50
C THR A 778 33.31 7.56 24.11
N VAL A 779 31.99 7.43 23.98
CA VAL A 779 31.30 7.14 22.72
C VAL A 779 30.45 8.36 22.35
N ASN A 780 30.60 8.83 21.11
CA ASN A 780 29.72 9.86 20.56
C ASN A 780 28.56 9.17 19.83
N PHE A 781 27.34 9.57 20.18
CA PHE A 781 26.11 9.11 19.55
C PHE A 781 25.57 10.22 18.67
N THR A 782 25.72 10.05 17.36
CA THR A 782 25.13 10.93 16.37
C THR A 782 23.72 10.45 16.09
N ASN A 783 22.73 11.29 16.40
CA ASN A 783 21.35 11.00 16.09
C ASN A 783 21.09 11.15 14.59
N LEU A 784 20.55 10.10 13.99
CA LEU A 784 20.09 10.04 12.61
C LEU A 784 18.54 9.99 12.54
N SER A 785 17.88 10.06 13.69
CA SER A 785 16.43 9.99 13.80
C SER A 785 15.73 11.11 13.02
N THR A 786 14.63 10.79 12.33
CA THR A 786 13.77 11.77 11.65
C THR A 786 12.42 11.89 12.34
N ASN A 787 11.78 13.07 12.24
CA ASN A 787 10.48 13.41 12.82
C ASN A 787 10.37 13.36 14.37
N GLY A 788 11.47 13.18 15.10
CA GLY A 788 11.48 13.18 16.59
C GLY A 788 11.32 14.58 17.20
N LEU A 789 10.43 14.71 18.19
CA LEU A 789 10.22 15.96 18.94
C LEU A 789 10.97 15.97 20.28
N THR A 790 11.06 14.81 20.93
CA THR A 790 11.77 14.61 22.18
C THR A 790 12.74 13.44 22.05
N TYR A 791 13.89 13.58 22.69
CA TYR A 791 14.97 12.59 22.65
C TYR A 791 15.21 12.10 24.07
N VAL A 792 15.34 10.80 24.24
CA VAL A 792 15.67 10.18 25.53
C VAL A 792 16.76 9.15 25.26
N TRP A 793 17.91 9.38 25.86
CA TRP A 793 19.06 8.49 25.80
C TRP A 793 19.24 7.83 27.15
N ASP A 794 19.13 6.50 27.16
CA ASP A 794 19.54 5.64 28.25
C ASP A 794 20.74 4.82 27.79
N PHE A 795 21.88 5.01 28.44
CA PHE A 795 23.14 4.35 28.08
C PHE A 795 23.28 2.97 28.73
N GLY A 796 22.36 2.56 29.60
CA GLY A 796 22.33 1.22 30.20
C GLY A 796 23.37 0.98 31.30
N ASP A 797 24.13 2.01 31.72
CA ASP A 797 25.18 1.92 32.75
C ASP A 797 24.79 2.58 34.10
N GLY A 798 23.51 2.96 34.24
CA GLY A 798 22.99 3.63 35.44
C GLY A 798 23.28 5.13 35.52
N SER A 799 23.87 5.72 34.48
CA SER A 799 24.00 7.18 34.35
C SER A 799 22.64 7.87 34.12
N PRO A 800 22.51 9.18 34.42
CA PRO A 800 21.29 9.92 34.16
C PRO A 800 20.90 9.91 32.68
N ILE A 801 19.59 9.74 32.40
CA ILE A 801 19.06 9.85 31.05
C ILE A 801 19.36 11.22 30.44
N SER A 802 19.75 11.25 29.16
CA SER A 802 20.05 12.49 28.45
C SER A 802 18.93 12.86 27.49
N GLY A 803 18.56 14.14 27.48
CA GLY A 803 17.60 14.71 26.52
C GLY A 803 18.24 15.35 25.30
N VAL A 804 19.57 15.27 25.18
CA VAL A 804 20.35 15.97 24.16
C VAL A 804 20.16 15.32 22.80
N PHE A 805 20.01 16.12 21.73
CA PHE A 805 19.78 15.61 20.38
C PHE A 805 20.85 14.59 19.92
N SER A 806 22.13 14.80 20.21
CA SER A 806 23.22 13.86 19.93
C SER A 806 24.21 13.89 21.09
N PRO A 807 24.12 12.95 22.04
CA PRO A 807 24.94 13.00 23.24
C PRO A 807 26.32 12.39 23.00
N SER A 808 27.28 12.81 23.83
CA SER A 808 28.50 12.07 24.10
C SER A 808 28.36 11.46 25.48
N HIS A 809 28.67 10.18 25.63
CA HIS A 809 28.62 9.49 26.91
C HIS A 809 29.93 8.77 27.22
N THR A 810 30.35 8.80 28.47
CA THR A 810 31.58 8.12 28.91
C THR A 810 31.23 6.97 29.84
N PHE A 811 31.41 5.75 29.33
CA PHE A 811 31.28 4.51 30.10
C PHE A 811 32.50 4.37 31.01
N THR A 812 32.28 4.42 32.33
CA THR A 812 33.37 4.41 33.33
C THR A 812 33.69 3.04 33.90
N ALA A 813 32.88 2.02 33.59
CA ALA A 813 33.06 0.63 33.98
C ALA A 813 32.81 -0.31 32.79
N ALA A 814 33.35 -1.52 32.89
CA ALA A 814 33.21 -2.59 31.91
C ALA A 814 31.97 -3.45 32.14
#